data_AF-A0A165RVB1-F1
#
_entry.id   AF-A0A165RVB1-F1
#
_cell.length_a   1.000
_cell.length_b   1.000
_cell.length_c   1.000
_cell.angle_alpha   90.00
_cell.angle_beta   90.00
_cell.angle_gamma   90.00
#
_symmetry.space_group_name_H-M   'P 1'
#
loop_
_entity.id
_entity.type
_entity.pdbx_description
1 polymer ?
#
loop_
_entity_poly.entity_id
_entity_poly.type
_entity_poly.pdbx_seq_one_letter_code
_entity_poly.pdbx_strand_id
1 'polypeptide(L)'
;MGIPTVAASTTVQPIENTSVNQANTNTAENTAVKSTEVRSHDGGLFKIVAYVREKISGSSHHSLAARVNTPAEGRETQSVLTRIKAFFTGSSSASQAETAPAAAGATKQLVNTKTAQFTENNKSLATSVDNIKERAETHVRPAAKHAVEQLLGAEVRGDRFVFEIKANGGINEAFDRLDAKIAENPDDIKGIAKASKALNKDIQKEVISAYKLAASAEGTTLSKSDIKTLKKEFQQHISAHITQSLNKTEANWQTTTETVKLDVATQRELGASGDAALTERSFTATTTPAAKLEVLAGGYQADEKHGISSTATSETDHAVNLWVSELKGETTSYAAVRHGVNFPFGVKHDAELATKGADTRTQEVVTAAASTKAADIVAWRTDHPGEPFPLKIVSTSLLTAASKAKTYETGQQEAWGRAQGEQTITVDLPGEGITEVNVEVEVLPFSMGVNGFAKLGLFSGSIGKHLGDRLTGWKWADNHNEPLIGKLDEMVEQAKADAIGANDPGKVARLESYSTQLHEAVNDGKQRRSAGNAYGVAVLVNLIANETGAVPAINCMSGKDRTGYLDAAVKARLMEVESLNAGRPQNDKSIVPQIYGQRTEAQNALMSLSSEVMGGKTVQKACTGVAGYKVGEGGMFKVQANLDNVLDSKSLLGLSAAVKA
;
A
#
# COMPACT_ATOMS: atom_id res chain seq x y z
N MET A 1 56.35 2.09 -37.81
CA MET A 1 55.81 0.84 -37.24
C MET A 1 54.30 1.02 -37.17
N GLY A 2 53.60 0.34 -38.08
CA GLY A 2 52.17 0.54 -38.33
C GLY A 2 51.29 -0.18 -37.31
N ILE A 3 50.19 0.47 -36.95
CA ILE A 3 49.06 -0.10 -36.22
C ILE A 3 48.05 -0.58 -37.27
N PRO A 4 47.74 -1.88 -37.38
CA PRO A 4 46.71 -2.34 -38.29
C PRO A 4 45.33 -2.24 -37.65
N THR A 5 44.44 -1.50 -38.31
CA THR A 5 42.98 -1.58 -38.19
C THR A 5 42.48 -2.97 -38.62
N VAL A 6 41.68 -3.62 -37.77
CA VAL A 6 40.88 -4.80 -38.14
C VAL A 6 39.40 -4.43 -38.05
N ALA A 7 38.73 -4.59 -39.19
CA ALA A 7 37.34 -4.28 -39.42
C ALA A 7 36.38 -5.24 -38.68
N ALA A 8 35.24 -4.72 -38.25
CA ALA A 8 34.12 -5.50 -37.75
C ALA A 8 33.48 -6.31 -38.90
N SER A 9 33.57 -7.63 -38.81
CA SER A 9 32.84 -8.56 -39.69
C SER A 9 31.46 -8.84 -39.10
N THR A 10 30.43 -8.18 -39.62
CA THR A 10 29.03 -8.59 -39.44
C THR A 10 28.72 -9.74 -40.40
N THR A 11 28.85 -10.97 -39.92
CA THR A 11 28.31 -12.15 -40.58
C THR A 11 27.02 -12.55 -39.88
N VAL A 12 25.88 -12.06 -40.38
CA VAL A 12 24.55 -12.57 -40.01
C VAL A 12 24.36 -13.89 -40.75
N GLN A 13 24.43 -15.01 -40.04
CA GLN A 13 23.98 -16.29 -40.57
C GLN A 13 22.44 -16.34 -40.48
N PRO A 14 21.72 -16.63 -41.57
CA PRO A 14 20.28 -16.86 -41.50
C PRO A 14 20.03 -18.19 -40.79
N ILE A 15 19.28 -18.16 -39.69
CA ILE A 15 18.79 -19.38 -39.05
C ILE A 15 17.70 -19.97 -39.96
N GLU A 16 17.94 -21.18 -40.45
CA GLU A 16 16.98 -21.98 -41.21
C GLU A 16 15.67 -22.14 -40.42
N ASN A 17 14.54 -21.85 -41.08
CA ASN A 17 13.21 -22.22 -40.60
C ASN A 17 13.04 -23.74 -40.69
N THR A 18 13.55 -24.48 -39.70
CA THR A 18 13.17 -25.88 -39.52
C THR A 18 11.75 -25.93 -38.97
N SER A 19 10.83 -26.38 -39.82
CA SER A 19 9.45 -26.69 -39.50
C SER A 19 9.36 -27.70 -38.35
N VAL A 20 9.05 -27.22 -37.15
CA VAL A 20 8.74 -28.09 -36.00
C VAL A 20 7.32 -28.62 -36.16
N ASN A 21 7.21 -29.95 -36.24
CA ASN A 21 5.99 -30.75 -36.32
C ASN A 21 4.83 -30.21 -35.46
N GLN A 22 3.81 -29.68 -36.13
CA GLN A 22 2.47 -29.50 -35.56
C GLN A 22 1.78 -30.86 -35.46
N ALA A 23 2.02 -31.59 -34.38
CA ALA A 23 1.19 -32.73 -34.02
C ALA A 23 0.14 -32.31 -32.98
N ASN A 24 -1.12 -32.38 -33.41
CA ASN A 24 -2.35 -32.41 -32.61
C ASN A 24 -2.77 -31.12 -31.84
N THR A 25 -3.17 -30.09 -32.59
CA THR A 25 -4.35 -29.27 -32.22
C THR A 25 -4.97 -28.73 -33.50
N ASN A 26 -6.28 -28.95 -33.69
CA ASN A 26 -7.04 -28.51 -34.86
C ASN A 26 -6.72 -27.06 -35.24
N THR A 27 -6.30 -26.86 -36.49
CA THR A 27 -5.78 -25.62 -37.07
C THR A 27 -6.82 -24.49 -37.20
N ALA A 28 -8.05 -24.71 -36.75
CA ALA A 28 -9.17 -23.78 -36.89
C ALA A 28 -9.47 -22.91 -35.65
N GLU A 29 -8.74 -23.06 -34.53
CA GLU A 29 -9.07 -22.38 -33.25
C GLU A 29 -8.17 -21.19 -32.86
N ASN A 30 -7.14 -20.86 -33.65
CA ASN A 30 -6.17 -19.80 -33.29
C ASN A 30 -6.17 -18.68 -34.34
N THR A 31 -6.78 -17.55 -34.02
CA THR A 31 -6.91 -16.39 -34.94
C THR A 31 -5.71 -15.43 -34.90
N ALA A 32 -4.82 -15.53 -33.91
CA ALA A 32 -3.56 -14.78 -33.90
C ALA A 32 -2.47 -15.51 -33.10
N VAL A 33 -1.28 -15.65 -33.71
CA VAL A 33 -0.07 -16.18 -33.07
C VAL A 33 0.95 -15.04 -32.99
N LYS A 34 1.43 -14.70 -31.79
CA LYS A 34 2.58 -13.82 -31.62
C LYS A 34 3.61 -14.45 -30.68
N SER A 35 4.88 -14.39 -31.08
CA SER A 35 6.00 -14.87 -30.26
C SER A 35 6.96 -13.75 -29.91
N THR A 36 7.53 -13.79 -28.70
CA THR A 36 8.59 -12.88 -28.24
C THR A 36 9.69 -13.68 -27.55
N GLU A 37 10.93 -13.19 -27.62
CA GLU A 37 12.07 -13.77 -26.91
C GLU A 37 12.36 -12.95 -25.64
N VAL A 38 12.61 -13.63 -24.52
CA VAL A 38 12.91 -13.02 -23.22
C VAL A 38 14.16 -13.68 -22.66
N ARG A 39 15.09 -12.88 -22.15
CA ARG A 39 16.33 -13.36 -21.53
C ARG A 39 16.15 -13.41 -20.00
N SER A 40 16.46 -14.54 -19.38
CA SER A 40 16.45 -14.70 -17.91
C SER A 40 17.67 -14.04 -17.26
N HIS A 41 17.64 -13.97 -15.93
CA HIS A 41 18.74 -13.43 -15.11
C HIS A 41 20.07 -14.19 -15.30
N ASP A 42 20.02 -15.50 -15.56
CA ASP A 42 21.19 -16.35 -15.87
C ASP A 42 21.57 -16.34 -17.37
N GLY A 43 20.95 -15.49 -18.19
CA GLY A 43 21.30 -15.31 -19.60
C GLY A 43 20.59 -16.26 -20.58
N GLY A 44 19.75 -17.19 -20.10
CA GLY A 44 18.96 -18.10 -20.93
C GLY A 44 17.92 -17.37 -21.80
N LEU A 45 17.80 -17.74 -23.08
CA LEU A 45 16.86 -17.14 -24.02
C LEU A 45 15.58 -17.99 -24.12
N PHE A 46 14.41 -17.39 -23.89
CA PHE A 46 13.12 -18.07 -23.87
C PHE A 46 12.19 -17.50 -24.93
N LYS A 47 11.56 -18.37 -25.74
CA LYS A 47 10.54 -17.95 -26.72
C LYS A 47 9.14 -18.17 -26.14
N ILE A 48 8.45 -17.08 -25.82
CA ILE A 48 7.07 -17.07 -25.34
C ILE A 48 6.16 -16.95 -26.56
N VAL A 49 5.21 -17.87 -26.72
CA VAL A 49 4.21 -17.84 -27.80
C VAL A 49 2.81 -17.73 -27.21
N ALA A 50 2.13 -16.63 -27.50
CA ALA A 50 0.75 -16.38 -27.07
C ALA A 50 -0.22 -16.67 -28.20
N TYR A 51 -1.37 -17.25 -27.83
CA TYR A 51 -2.47 -17.52 -28.75
C TYR A 51 -3.76 -16.96 -28.17
N VAL A 52 -4.59 -16.37 -29.04
CA VAL A 52 -5.98 -16.03 -28.72
C VAL A 52 -6.86 -17.16 -29.20
N ARG A 53 -7.61 -17.78 -28.29
CA ARG A 53 -8.70 -18.71 -28.65
C ARG A 53 -10.00 -17.96 -28.64
N GLU A 54 -10.66 -17.94 -29.80
CA GLU A 54 -12.05 -17.52 -29.91
C GLU A 54 -12.92 -18.77 -29.70
N LYS A 55 -13.75 -18.76 -28.66
CA LYS A 55 -14.66 -19.88 -28.41
C LYS A 55 -15.86 -19.74 -29.33
N ILE A 56 -16.05 -20.66 -30.26
CA ILE A 56 -17.26 -20.75 -31.08
C ILE A 56 -18.40 -21.32 -30.21
N SER A 57 -18.90 -20.52 -29.27
CA SER A 57 -20.25 -20.67 -28.72
C SER A 57 -20.68 -19.33 -28.15
N GLY A 58 -21.93 -18.91 -28.43
CA GLY A 58 -22.48 -17.55 -28.36
C GLY A 58 -22.44 -16.81 -27.01
N SER A 59 -21.28 -16.75 -26.36
CA SER A 59 -20.96 -15.95 -25.18
C SER A 59 -19.60 -15.30 -25.41
N SER A 60 -19.54 -13.97 -25.30
CA SER A 60 -18.33 -13.16 -25.54
C SER A 60 -17.31 -13.30 -24.40
N HIS A 61 -16.71 -14.49 -24.27
CA HIS A 61 -15.59 -14.73 -23.36
C HIS A 61 -14.35 -15.13 -24.16
N HIS A 62 -13.40 -14.21 -24.31
CA HIS A 62 -12.06 -14.52 -24.80
C HIS A 62 -11.25 -15.19 -23.69
N SER A 63 -10.76 -16.41 -23.91
CA SER A 63 -9.81 -17.07 -23.03
C SER A 63 -8.40 -16.90 -23.59
N LEU A 64 -7.50 -16.29 -22.83
CA LEU A 64 -6.09 -16.18 -23.19
C LEU A 64 -5.35 -17.45 -22.75
N ALA A 65 -4.62 -18.09 -23.66
CA ALA A 65 -3.73 -19.21 -23.35
C ALA A 65 -2.31 -18.92 -23.87
N ALA A 66 -1.29 -19.18 -23.04
CA ALA A 66 0.11 -18.98 -23.40
C ALA A 66 0.87 -20.31 -23.32
N ARG A 67 1.79 -20.55 -24.27
CA ARG A 67 2.79 -21.63 -24.23
C ARG A 67 4.18 -21.01 -24.29
N VAL A 68 5.14 -21.61 -23.59
CA VAL A 68 6.56 -21.23 -23.66
C VAL A 68 7.31 -22.41 -24.25
N ASN A 69 8.04 -22.20 -25.35
CA ASN A 69 8.88 -23.23 -25.96
C ASN A 69 10.35 -22.94 -25.63
N THR A 70 11.11 -23.95 -25.24
CA THR A 70 12.57 -23.90 -25.05
C THR A 70 13.30 -24.56 -26.22
N PRO A 71 14.55 -24.17 -26.53
CA PRO A 71 15.42 -24.93 -27.41
C PRO A 71 15.64 -26.36 -26.86
N ALA A 72 15.82 -27.30 -27.77
CA ALA A 72 15.67 -28.72 -27.52
C ALA A 72 16.85 -29.34 -26.76
N GLU A 73 16.87 -29.25 -25.42
CA GLU A 73 17.63 -30.18 -24.58
C GLU A 73 16.82 -30.51 -23.31
N GLY A 74 16.58 -31.80 -23.08
CA GLY A 74 16.12 -32.34 -21.80
C GLY A 74 14.63 -32.15 -21.48
N ARG A 75 13.85 -33.22 -21.67
CA ARG A 75 12.47 -33.32 -21.15
C ARG A 75 12.49 -33.29 -19.61
N GLU A 76 12.22 -32.15 -19.02
CA GLU A 76 11.55 -32.08 -17.71
C GLU A 76 10.23 -31.33 -17.85
N THR A 77 9.14 -32.08 -17.68
CA THR A 77 7.75 -31.61 -17.67
C THR A 77 7.48 -30.81 -16.39
N GLN A 78 8.03 -29.60 -16.29
CA GLN A 78 7.51 -28.61 -15.36
C GLN A 78 6.38 -27.83 -16.04
N SER A 79 5.22 -27.73 -15.37
CA SER A 79 4.07 -27.02 -15.93
C SER A 79 4.41 -25.55 -16.23
N VAL A 80 3.81 -24.98 -17.27
CA VAL A 80 3.90 -23.54 -17.60
C VAL A 80 3.61 -22.68 -16.37
N LEU A 81 2.70 -23.14 -15.50
CA LEU A 81 2.36 -22.50 -14.23
C LEU A 81 3.52 -22.51 -13.22
N THR A 82 4.32 -23.58 -13.19
CA THR A 82 5.49 -23.73 -12.31
C THR A 82 6.62 -22.78 -12.72
N ARG A 83 6.84 -22.61 -14.02
CA ARG A 83 7.89 -21.71 -14.53
C ARG A 83 7.47 -20.23 -14.52
N ILE A 84 6.18 -19.95 -14.76
CA ILE A 84 5.59 -18.63 -14.51
C ILE A 84 5.65 -18.29 -13.00
N LYS A 85 5.41 -19.26 -12.12
CA LYS A 85 5.66 -19.10 -10.67
C LYS A 85 7.12 -18.79 -10.37
N ALA A 86 8.09 -19.53 -10.92
CA ALA A 86 9.52 -19.28 -10.71
C ALA A 86 9.94 -17.87 -11.18
N PHE A 87 9.34 -17.38 -12.27
CA PHE A 87 9.52 -16.03 -12.79
C PHE A 87 8.91 -14.95 -11.87
N PHE A 88 7.77 -15.23 -11.21
CA PHE A 88 7.11 -14.30 -10.27
C PHE A 88 7.64 -14.36 -8.84
N THR A 89 8.17 -15.50 -8.42
CA THR A 89 8.87 -15.61 -7.14
C THR A 89 10.20 -14.88 -7.20
N GLY A 90 10.81 -14.75 -8.39
CA GLY A 90 12.23 -14.50 -8.46
C GLY A 90 12.94 -15.68 -7.81
N SER A 91 13.73 -16.42 -8.55
CA SER A 91 14.72 -17.28 -7.91
C SER A 91 15.76 -16.38 -7.22
N SER A 92 15.44 -15.92 -6.02
CA SER A 92 16.41 -15.77 -4.93
C SER A 92 16.76 -17.15 -4.34
N SER A 93 16.61 -18.24 -5.10
CA SER A 93 17.21 -19.53 -4.76
C SER A 93 18.74 -19.52 -4.87
N ALA A 94 19.35 -18.35 -5.13
CA ALA A 94 20.76 -18.07 -4.86
C ALA A 94 21.01 -17.13 -3.65
N SER A 95 20.00 -16.73 -2.88
CA SER A 95 20.20 -15.83 -1.73
C SER A 95 19.18 -16.04 -0.62
N GLN A 96 19.17 -17.24 -0.08
CA GLN A 96 19.04 -17.54 1.33
C GLN A 96 19.34 -19.03 1.39
N ALA A 97 20.63 -19.38 1.46
CA ALA A 97 20.93 -20.66 2.08
C ALA A 97 20.14 -20.66 3.40
N GLU A 98 19.37 -21.73 3.65
CA GLU A 98 18.94 -22.05 5.00
C GLU A 98 20.21 -22.26 5.83
N THR A 99 20.88 -21.17 6.20
CA THR A 99 21.66 -21.14 7.40
C THR A 99 20.64 -21.35 8.49
N ALA A 100 20.72 -22.51 9.14
CA ALA A 100 20.04 -22.80 10.40
C ALA A 100 19.95 -21.51 11.24
N PRO A 101 18.81 -21.22 11.89
CA PRO A 101 18.57 -19.92 12.51
C PRO A 101 19.66 -19.65 13.55
N ALA A 102 20.64 -18.82 13.21
CA ALA A 102 21.54 -18.28 14.19
C ALA A 102 20.69 -17.37 15.07
N ALA A 103 20.53 -17.75 16.34
CA ALA A 103 19.76 -17.04 17.34
C ALA A 103 20.46 -15.74 17.82
N ALA A 104 21.40 -15.15 17.06
CA ALA A 104 22.53 -14.44 17.66
C ALA A 104 22.88 -13.06 17.04
N GLY A 105 21.91 -12.26 16.61
CA GLY A 105 22.13 -10.85 16.23
C GLY A 105 21.41 -9.86 17.15
N ALA A 106 22.08 -8.80 17.57
CA ALA A 106 21.55 -7.75 18.44
C ALA A 106 20.31 -7.07 17.84
N THR A 107 20.33 -6.78 16.53
CA THR A 107 19.19 -6.17 15.84
C THR A 107 17.95 -7.07 15.89
N LYS A 108 18.14 -8.38 15.70
CA LYS A 108 17.05 -9.37 15.74
C LYS A 108 16.47 -9.51 17.15
N GLN A 109 17.32 -9.50 18.18
CA GLN A 109 16.88 -9.51 19.58
C GLN A 109 16.09 -8.25 19.94
N LEU A 110 16.55 -7.08 19.49
CA LEU A 110 15.82 -5.82 19.63
C LEU A 110 14.43 -5.90 18.98
N VAL A 111 14.36 -6.38 17.74
CA VAL A 111 13.10 -6.52 17.00
C VAL A 111 12.15 -7.46 17.72
N ASN A 112 12.61 -8.63 18.13
CA ASN A 112 11.77 -9.60 18.85
C ASN A 112 11.24 -9.01 20.16
N THR A 113 12.10 -8.33 20.92
CA THR A 113 11.73 -7.70 22.20
C THR A 113 10.71 -6.59 21.98
N LYS A 114 10.95 -5.68 21.04
CA LYS A 114 10.05 -4.56 20.75
C LYS A 114 8.72 -5.01 20.14
N THR A 115 8.75 -6.02 19.28
CA THR A 115 7.53 -6.62 18.71
C THR A 115 6.71 -7.32 19.79
N ALA A 116 7.35 -8.02 20.72
CA ALA A 116 6.67 -8.64 21.86
C ALA A 116 6.04 -7.59 22.78
N GLN A 117 6.77 -6.52 23.13
CA GLN A 117 6.25 -5.38 23.91
C GLN A 117 5.07 -4.71 23.20
N PHE A 118 5.20 -4.42 21.91
CA PHE A 118 4.13 -3.83 21.12
C PHE A 118 2.90 -4.75 21.06
N THR A 119 3.10 -6.06 20.89
CA THR A 119 2.01 -7.05 20.87
C THR A 119 1.31 -7.15 22.21
N GLU A 120 2.05 -7.11 23.32
CA GLU A 120 1.49 -7.11 24.68
C GLU A 120 0.65 -5.85 24.93
N ASN A 121 1.16 -4.68 24.53
CA ASN A 121 0.45 -3.40 24.65
C ASN A 121 -0.75 -3.30 23.70
N ASN A 122 -0.75 -4.09 22.63
CA ASN A 122 -1.78 -4.10 21.60
C ASN A 122 -2.36 -5.51 21.40
N LYS A 123 -2.67 -6.22 22.49
CA LYS A 123 -3.23 -7.58 22.41
C LYS A 123 -4.44 -7.66 21.49
N SER A 124 -5.27 -6.63 21.44
CA SER A 124 -6.42 -6.53 20.53
C SER A 124 -6.05 -6.54 19.03
N LEU A 125 -4.77 -6.38 18.67
CA LEU A 125 -4.22 -6.51 17.32
C LEU A 125 -3.67 -7.90 16.99
N ALA A 126 -3.60 -8.83 17.92
CA ALA A 126 -3.22 -10.20 17.59
C ALA A 126 -4.30 -10.85 16.72
N THR A 127 -3.90 -11.69 15.76
CA THR A 127 -4.84 -12.60 15.11
C THR A 127 -5.02 -13.82 16.02
N SER A 128 -5.78 -13.65 17.11
CA SER A 128 -6.14 -14.71 18.05
C SER A 128 -7.62 -15.08 17.88
N VAL A 129 -7.98 -16.27 18.39
CA VAL A 129 -9.38 -16.71 18.45
C VAL A 129 -10.25 -15.69 19.17
N ASP A 130 -9.81 -15.25 20.36
CA ASP A 130 -10.55 -14.30 21.19
C ASP A 130 -10.82 -12.99 20.46
N ASN A 131 -9.79 -12.42 19.80
CA ASN A 131 -9.95 -11.17 19.06
C ASN A 131 -10.82 -11.34 17.81
N ILE A 132 -10.76 -12.51 17.14
CA ILE A 132 -11.64 -12.79 16.00
C ILE A 132 -13.10 -12.79 16.46
N LYS A 133 -13.37 -13.48 17.57
CA LYS A 133 -14.70 -13.56 18.19
C LYS A 133 -15.17 -12.18 18.65
N GLU A 134 -14.37 -11.48 19.44
CA GLU A 134 -14.67 -10.14 19.96
C GLU A 134 -15.01 -9.17 18.83
N ARG A 135 -14.26 -9.17 17.72
CA ARG A 135 -14.55 -8.29 16.57
C ARG A 135 -15.83 -8.66 15.84
N ALA A 136 -16.11 -9.95 15.68
CA ALA A 136 -17.36 -10.40 15.09
C ALA A 136 -18.55 -9.95 15.95
N GLU A 137 -18.43 -10.10 17.27
CA GLU A 137 -19.44 -9.67 18.24
C GLU A 137 -19.61 -8.15 18.31
N THR A 138 -18.52 -7.39 18.24
CA THR A 138 -18.54 -5.93 18.42
C THR A 138 -18.99 -5.20 17.16
N HIS A 139 -18.64 -5.70 15.96
CA HIS A 139 -18.90 -4.98 14.72
C HIS A 139 -19.91 -5.66 13.81
N VAL A 140 -19.85 -6.99 13.65
CA VAL A 140 -20.68 -7.69 12.65
C VAL A 140 -22.07 -7.96 13.18
N ARG A 141 -22.20 -8.50 14.39
CA ARG A 141 -23.50 -8.84 14.96
C ARG A 141 -24.40 -7.61 15.09
N PRO A 142 -23.94 -6.48 15.65
CA PRO A 142 -24.78 -5.29 15.80
C PRO A 142 -25.14 -4.69 14.44
N ALA A 143 -24.19 -4.65 13.50
CA ALA A 143 -24.45 -4.17 12.14
C ALA A 143 -25.47 -5.03 11.39
N ALA A 144 -25.42 -6.36 11.55
CA ALA A 144 -26.38 -7.27 10.95
C ALA A 144 -27.78 -7.09 11.54
N LYS A 145 -27.90 -6.95 12.86
CA LYS A 145 -29.18 -6.68 13.53
C LYS A 145 -29.76 -5.32 13.10
N HIS A 146 -28.93 -4.28 13.12
CA HIS A 146 -29.32 -2.96 12.63
C HIS A 146 -29.77 -3.00 11.17
N ALA A 147 -29.08 -3.75 10.31
CA ALA A 147 -29.49 -3.90 8.92
C ALA A 147 -30.86 -4.59 8.76
N VAL A 148 -31.20 -5.55 9.62
CA VAL A 148 -32.55 -6.15 9.66
C VAL A 148 -33.59 -5.11 10.09
N GLU A 149 -33.31 -4.31 11.11
CA GLU A 149 -34.20 -3.22 11.57
C GLU A 149 -34.45 -2.18 10.47
N GLN A 150 -33.40 -1.79 9.74
CA GLN A 150 -33.52 -0.84 8.62
C GLN A 150 -34.38 -1.41 7.49
N LEU A 151 -34.18 -2.70 7.14
CA LEU A 151 -35.00 -3.37 6.14
C LEU A 151 -36.46 -3.44 6.58
N LEU A 152 -36.73 -3.74 7.85
CA LEU A 152 -38.09 -3.74 8.41
C LEU A 152 -38.75 -2.37 8.26
N GLY A 153 -38.01 -1.27 8.43
CA GLY A 153 -38.50 0.09 8.20
C GLY A 153 -38.82 0.42 6.74
N ALA A 154 -38.22 -0.29 5.79
CA ALA A 154 -38.33 -0.04 4.34
C ALA A 154 -39.40 -0.90 3.62
N GLU A 155 -40.39 -1.41 4.35
CA GLU A 155 -41.47 -2.29 3.85
C GLU A 155 -40.98 -3.60 3.19
N VAL A 156 -40.46 -4.51 4.02
CA VAL A 156 -40.21 -5.90 3.63
C VAL A 156 -41.50 -6.55 3.11
N ARG A 157 -41.45 -7.18 1.93
CA ARG A 157 -42.57 -7.99 1.41
C ARG A 157 -42.74 -9.29 2.21
N GLY A 158 -43.95 -9.55 2.68
CA GLY A 158 -44.25 -10.72 3.51
C GLY A 158 -44.39 -10.37 4.99
N ASP A 159 -44.62 -11.40 5.80
CA ASP A 159 -44.88 -11.24 7.23
C ASP A 159 -43.63 -10.67 7.92
N ARG A 160 -43.75 -9.43 8.38
CA ARG A 160 -42.65 -8.67 9.00
C ARG A 160 -42.15 -9.34 10.28
N PHE A 161 -43.06 -9.93 11.07
CA PHE A 161 -42.72 -10.61 12.32
C PHE A 161 -41.98 -11.92 12.03
N VAL A 162 -42.42 -12.68 11.03
CA VAL A 162 -41.72 -13.88 10.55
C VAL A 162 -40.33 -13.50 10.03
N PHE A 163 -40.21 -12.42 9.24
CA PHE A 163 -38.92 -11.96 8.73
C PHE A 163 -37.97 -11.61 9.88
N GLU A 164 -38.39 -10.76 10.81
CA GLU A 164 -37.57 -10.30 11.93
C GLU A 164 -37.04 -11.47 12.77
N ILE A 165 -37.94 -12.35 13.23
CA ILE A 165 -37.58 -13.50 14.07
C ILE A 165 -36.61 -14.42 13.33
N LYS A 166 -36.89 -14.73 12.07
CA LYS A 166 -36.09 -15.68 11.29
C LYS A 166 -34.76 -15.09 10.86
N ALA A 167 -34.70 -13.81 10.55
CA ALA A 167 -33.46 -13.12 10.23
C ALA A 167 -32.55 -13.04 11.48
N ASN A 168 -33.10 -12.67 12.64
CA ASN A 168 -32.35 -12.64 13.90
C ASN A 168 -31.90 -14.03 14.36
N GLY A 169 -32.76 -15.04 14.25
CA GLY A 169 -32.39 -16.44 14.49
C GLY A 169 -31.26 -16.90 13.57
N GLY A 170 -31.38 -16.60 12.28
CA GLY A 170 -30.35 -16.89 11.29
C GLY A 170 -29.01 -16.18 11.52
N ILE A 171 -29.04 -14.92 11.98
CA ILE A 171 -27.82 -14.23 12.42
C ILE A 171 -27.16 -15.03 13.54
N ASN A 172 -27.91 -15.45 14.56
CA ASN A 172 -27.35 -16.23 15.66
C ASN A 172 -26.80 -17.58 15.18
N GLU A 173 -27.51 -18.31 14.33
CA GLU A 173 -27.03 -19.57 13.74
C GLU A 173 -25.71 -19.39 12.96
N ALA A 174 -25.53 -18.26 12.26
CA ALA A 174 -24.29 -17.97 11.57
C ALA A 174 -23.11 -17.77 12.53
N PHE A 175 -23.35 -17.17 13.70
CA PHE A 175 -22.35 -17.05 14.77
C PHE A 175 -22.12 -18.38 15.48
N ASP A 176 -23.15 -19.18 15.72
CA ASP A 176 -23.01 -20.51 16.32
C ASP A 176 -22.13 -21.42 15.44
N ARG A 177 -22.21 -21.27 14.11
CA ARG A 177 -21.29 -21.96 13.18
C ARG A 177 -19.84 -21.50 13.32
N LEU A 178 -19.60 -20.22 13.57
CA LEU A 178 -18.25 -19.70 13.84
C LEU A 178 -17.73 -20.26 15.17
N ASP A 179 -18.56 -20.23 16.21
CA ASP A 179 -18.23 -20.78 17.54
C ASP A 179 -17.97 -22.29 17.48
N ALA A 180 -18.77 -23.05 16.74
CA ALA A 180 -18.53 -24.46 16.51
C ALA A 180 -17.20 -24.71 15.79
N LYS A 181 -16.83 -23.85 14.82
CA LYS A 181 -15.54 -23.94 14.13
C LYS A 181 -14.37 -23.67 15.07
N ILE A 182 -14.53 -22.71 15.98
CA ILE A 182 -13.56 -22.40 17.03
C ILE A 182 -13.42 -23.59 17.99
N ALA A 183 -14.53 -24.18 18.43
CA ALA A 183 -14.54 -25.31 19.35
C ALA A 183 -13.96 -26.60 18.74
N GLU A 184 -14.18 -26.83 17.44
CA GLU A 184 -13.66 -28.01 16.73
C GLU A 184 -12.12 -28.03 16.68
N ASN A 185 -11.48 -26.89 16.44
CA ASN A 185 -10.04 -26.79 16.35
C ASN A 185 -9.54 -25.38 16.73
N PRO A 186 -9.36 -25.10 18.03
CA PRO A 186 -9.02 -23.75 18.52
C PRO A 186 -7.64 -23.28 18.03
N ASP A 187 -6.73 -24.20 17.71
CA ASP A 187 -5.40 -23.87 17.21
C ASP A 187 -5.38 -23.58 15.70
N ASP A 188 -6.45 -23.90 14.95
CA ASP A 188 -6.59 -23.58 13.52
C ASP A 188 -7.03 -22.12 13.30
N ILE A 189 -6.19 -21.19 13.74
CA ILE A 189 -6.39 -19.75 13.56
C ILE A 189 -6.68 -19.39 12.10
N LYS A 190 -6.05 -20.09 11.14
CA LYS A 190 -6.24 -19.86 9.70
C LYS A 190 -7.62 -20.32 9.23
N GLY A 191 -8.10 -21.46 9.69
CA GLY A 191 -9.45 -21.96 9.42
C GLY A 191 -10.52 -21.10 10.07
N ILE A 192 -10.32 -20.70 11.32
CA ILE A 192 -11.20 -19.80 12.07
C ILE A 192 -11.31 -18.44 11.38
N ALA A 193 -10.17 -17.86 10.98
CA ALA A 193 -10.12 -16.66 10.15
C ALA A 193 -10.92 -16.82 8.84
N LYS A 194 -10.75 -17.95 8.15
CA LYS A 194 -11.48 -18.21 6.91
C LYS A 194 -13.00 -18.31 7.15
N ALA A 195 -13.43 -18.94 8.24
CA ALA A 195 -14.84 -19.02 8.63
C ALA A 195 -15.40 -17.64 8.96
N SER A 196 -14.65 -16.84 9.73
CA SER A 196 -15.10 -15.50 10.10
C SER A 196 -15.13 -14.53 8.90
N LYS A 197 -14.24 -14.69 7.90
CA LYS A 197 -14.37 -14.04 6.57
C LYS A 197 -15.65 -14.43 5.82
N ALA A 198 -16.17 -15.63 6.04
CA ALA A 198 -17.40 -16.11 5.42
C ALA A 198 -18.65 -15.69 6.19
N LEU A 199 -18.52 -15.23 7.44
CA LEU A 199 -19.62 -14.89 8.33
C LEU A 199 -20.64 -13.94 7.70
N ASN A 200 -20.22 -12.84 7.08
CA ASN A 200 -21.15 -11.91 6.42
C ASN A 200 -21.92 -12.58 5.27
N LYS A 201 -21.26 -13.45 4.50
CA LYS A 201 -21.94 -14.21 3.44
C LYS A 201 -22.95 -15.20 4.02
N ASP A 202 -22.63 -15.80 5.16
CA ASP A 202 -23.53 -16.75 5.82
C ASP A 202 -24.72 -16.04 6.45
N ILE A 203 -24.51 -14.93 7.17
CA ILE A 203 -25.59 -14.05 7.64
C ILE A 203 -26.49 -13.63 6.49
N GLN A 204 -25.93 -13.16 5.38
CA GLN A 204 -26.70 -12.74 4.21
C GLN A 204 -27.56 -13.88 3.63
N LYS A 205 -27.06 -15.13 3.63
CA LYS A 205 -27.88 -16.27 3.20
C LYS A 205 -29.06 -16.47 4.13
N GLU A 206 -28.84 -16.39 5.45
CA GLU A 206 -29.91 -16.59 6.42
C GLU A 206 -30.97 -15.49 6.35
N VAL A 207 -30.57 -14.23 6.19
CA VAL A 207 -31.50 -13.11 5.98
C VAL A 207 -32.30 -13.29 4.69
N ILE A 208 -31.69 -13.78 3.61
CA ILE A 208 -32.42 -14.10 2.36
C ILE A 208 -33.39 -15.27 2.58
N SER A 209 -33.01 -16.29 3.34
CA SER A 209 -33.90 -17.41 3.69
C SER A 209 -35.09 -16.93 4.51
N ALA A 210 -34.87 -16.06 5.49
CA ALA A 210 -35.91 -15.41 6.28
C ALA A 210 -36.88 -14.62 5.40
N TYR A 211 -36.35 -13.85 4.43
CA TYR A 211 -37.18 -13.06 3.51
C TYR A 211 -38.09 -13.94 2.64
N LYS A 212 -37.55 -15.05 2.13
CA LYS A 212 -38.33 -16.04 1.37
C LYS A 212 -39.43 -16.67 2.21
N LEU A 213 -39.14 -16.99 3.47
CA LEU A 213 -40.09 -17.60 4.37
C LEU A 213 -41.22 -16.62 4.73
N ALA A 214 -40.88 -15.37 5.04
CA ALA A 214 -41.84 -14.30 5.31
C ALA A 214 -42.79 -14.06 4.14
N ALA A 215 -42.26 -13.99 2.91
CA ALA A 215 -43.09 -13.87 1.71
C ALA A 215 -44.01 -15.09 1.53
N SER A 216 -43.49 -16.30 1.75
CA SER A 216 -44.28 -17.53 1.63
C SER A 216 -45.41 -17.60 2.66
N ALA A 217 -45.19 -17.09 3.88
CA ALA A 217 -46.19 -17.07 4.95
C ALA A 217 -47.43 -16.24 4.60
N GLU A 218 -47.28 -15.20 3.77
CA GLU A 218 -48.39 -14.36 3.27
C GLU A 218 -48.87 -14.76 1.86
N GLY A 219 -48.43 -15.89 1.32
CA GLY A 219 -48.75 -16.31 -0.05
C GLY A 219 -48.16 -15.40 -1.14
N THR A 220 -47.15 -14.59 -0.79
CA THR A 220 -46.46 -13.68 -1.71
C THR A 220 -45.29 -14.39 -2.40
N THR A 221 -45.07 -14.09 -3.68
CA THR A 221 -43.91 -14.60 -4.42
C THR A 221 -42.84 -13.53 -4.58
N LEU A 222 -41.58 -13.89 -4.32
CA LEU A 222 -40.43 -12.99 -4.50
C LEU A 222 -39.80 -13.19 -5.87
N SER A 223 -39.54 -12.09 -6.57
CA SER A 223 -38.76 -12.12 -7.80
C SER A 223 -37.26 -12.20 -7.52
N LYS A 224 -36.46 -12.56 -8.55
CA LYS A 224 -34.99 -12.49 -8.48
C LYS A 224 -34.50 -11.05 -8.24
N SER A 225 -35.25 -10.07 -8.72
CA SER A 225 -35.00 -8.65 -8.51
C SER A 225 -35.12 -8.30 -7.02
N ASP A 226 -36.19 -8.74 -6.37
CA ASP A 226 -36.45 -8.46 -4.95
C ASP A 226 -35.33 -9.00 -4.06
N ILE A 227 -34.89 -10.23 -4.33
CA ILE A 227 -33.75 -10.84 -3.60
C ILE A 227 -32.45 -10.05 -3.82
N LYS A 228 -32.23 -9.57 -5.05
CA LYS A 228 -31.02 -8.79 -5.38
C LYS A 228 -31.03 -7.42 -4.70
N THR A 229 -32.20 -6.77 -4.62
CA THR A 229 -32.39 -5.49 -3.93
C THR A 229 -32.17 -5.65 -2.43
N LEU A 230 -32.87 -6.59 -1.77
CA LEU A 230 -32.68 -6.89 -0.35
C LEU A 230 -31.21 -7.18 -0.03
N LYS A 231 -30.57 -8.03 -0.84
CA LYS A 231 -29.15 -8.36 -0.69
C LYS A 231 -28.25 -7.11 -0.73
N LYS A 232 -28.54 -6.18 -1.66
CA LYS A 232 -27.77 -4.95 -1.84
C LYS A 232 -27.99 -4.01 -0.66
N GLU A 233 -29.23 -3.79 -0.26
CA GLU A 233 -29.60 -2.91 0.86
C GLU A 233 -29.07 -3.43 2.19
N PHE A 234 -29.25 -4.72 2.48
CA PHE A 234 -28.68 -5.37 3.66
C PHE A 234 -27.17 -5.15 3.76
N GLN A 235 -26.45 -5.35 2.65
CA GLN A 235 -25.01 -5.13 2.59
C GLN A 235 -24.64 -3.65 2.79
N GLN A 236 -25.43 -2.73 2.26
CA GLN A 236 -25.23 -1.29 2.45
C GLN A 236 -25.40 -0.90 3.91
N HIS A 237 -26.47 -1.37 4.57
CA HIS A 237 -26.71 -1.08 5.99
C HIS A 237 -25.64 -1.67 6.91
N ILE A 238 -25.20 -2.93 6.67
CA ILE A 238 -24.07 -3.51 7.42
C ILE A 238 -22.82 -2.64 7.26
N SER A 239 -22.47 -2.31 6.01
CA SER A 239 -21.23 -1.57 5.73
C SER A 239 -21.26 -0.17 6.33
N ALA A 240 -22.41 0.51 6.28
CA ALA A 240 -22.62 1.82 6.86
C ALA A 240 -22.51 1.78 8.39
N HIS A 241 -23.17 0.83 9.05
CA HIS A 241 -23.13 0.69 10.51
C HIS A 241 -21.73 0.35 11.03
N ILE A 242 -21.01 -0.56 10.35
CA ILE A 242 -19.61 -0.86 10.69
C ILE A 242 -18.75 0.40 10.54
N THR A 243 -18.89 1.13 9.42
CA THR A 243 -18.14 2.37 9.19
C THR A 243 -18.39 3.40 10.28
N GLN A 244 -19.66 3.60 10.65
CA GLN A 244 -20.04 4.52 11.71
C GLN A 244 -19.44 4.10 13.06
N SER A 245 -19.56 2.82 13.43
CA SER A 245 -18.96 2.27 14.65
C SER A 245 -17.44 2.54 14.69
N LEU A 246 -16.73 2.28 13.60
CA LEU A 246 -15.29 2.49 13.52
C LEU A 246 -14.90 3.96 13.63
N ASN A 247 -15.65 4.85 12.98
CA ASN A 247 -15.39 6.28 13.01
C ASN A 247 -15.69 6.90 14.39
N LYS A 248 -16.68 6.37 15.13
CA LYS A 248 -17.09 6.85 16.45
C LYS A 248 -16.35 6.21 17.63
N THR A 249 -15.56 5.17 17.41
CA THR A 249 -14.81 4.52 18.50
C THR A 249 -13.52 5.28 18.79
N GLU A 250 -13.49 6.09 19.85
CA GLU A 250 -12.30 6.89 20.18
C GLU A 250 -11.02 6.04 20.33
N ALA A 251 -11.11 4.85 20.95
CA ALA A 251 -9.96 3.96 21.17
C ALA A 251 -9.26 3.50 19.87
N ASN A 252 -9.91 3.63 18.72
CA ASN A 252 -9.35 3.33 17.41
C ASN A 252 -8.44 4.46 16.90
N TRP A 253 -8.67 5.70 17.33
CA TRP A 253 -8.09 6.91 16.77
C TRP A 253 -7.26 7.66 17.81
N GLN A 254 -6.26 6.95 18.32
CA GLN A 254 -5.33 7.49 19.31
C GLN A 254 -4.00 7.85 18.67
N THR A 255 -3.39 8.93 19.16
CA THR A 255 -1.99 9.23 18.89
C THR A 255 -1.13 8.13 19.52
N THR A 256 -0.17 7.60 18.76
CA THR A 256 0.80 6.64 19.28
C THR A 256 2.21 7.18 19.15
N THR A 257 3.00 7.02 20.21
CA THR A 257 4.41 7.37 20.24
C THR A 257 5.22 6.17 20.69
N GLU A 258 6.22 5.81 19.89
CA GLU A 258 7.08 4.66 20.15
C GLU A 258 8.54 5.08 20.04
N THR A 259 9.31 4.72 21.08
CA THR A 259 10.75 5.02 21.13
C THR A 259 11.55 3.74 20.97
N VAL A 260 12.45 3.75 19.99
CA VAL A 260 13.40 2.68 19.70
C VAL A 260 14.81 3.21 19.94
N LYS A 261 15.59 2.43 20.67
CA LYS A 261 16.99 2.68 20.94
C LYS A 261 17.81 1.63 20.20
N LEU A 262 18.74 2.07 19.37
CA LEU A 262 19.71 1.22 18.69
C LEU A 262 20.99 1.26 19.50
N ASP A 263 21.32 0.14 20.15
CA ASP A 263 22.59 0.00 20.85
C ASP A 263 23.78 -0.07 19.87
N VAL A 264 24.99 -0.03 20.41
CA VAL A 264 26.23 -0.05 19.61
C VAL A 264 26.34 -1.34 18.78
N ALA A 265 25.89 -2.47 19.33
CA ALA A 265 25.93 -3.75 18.62
C ALA A 265 25.01 -3.75 17.40
N THR A 266 23.78 -3.27 17.56
CA THR A 266 22.80 -3.08 16.49
C THR A 266 23.31 -2.12 15.42
N GLN A 267 23.89 -0.99 15.81
CA GLN A 267 24.47 -0.03 14.87
C GLN A 267 25.61 -0.66 14.05
N ARG A 268 26.49 -1.45 14.68
CA ARG A 268 27.58 -2.16 13.99
C ARG A 268 27.05 -3.21 13.01
N GLU A 269 26.00 -3.96 13.37
CA GLU A 269 25.31 -4.89 12.47
C GLU A 269 24.67 -4.19 11.26
N LEU A 270 24.25 -2.94 11.43
CA LEU A 270 23.76 -2.08 10.35
C LEU A 270 24.90 -1.47 9.51
N GLY A 271 26.17 -1.69 9.88
CA GLY A 271 27.35 -1.24 9.13
C GLY A 271 28.07 -0.01 9.70
N ALA A 272 27.68 0.46 10.90
CA ALA A 272 28.38 1.56 11.57
C ALA A 272 29.84 1.19 11.85
N SER A 273 30.75 2.04 11.38
CA SER A 273 32.20 1.79 11.37
C SER A 273 33.03 3.05 11.67
N GLY A 274 32.40 4.08 12.24
CA GLY A 274 33.10 5.31 12.62
C GLY A 274 34.16 5.08 13.69
N ASP A 275 35.23 5.89 13.64
CA ASP A 275 36.39 5.79 14.55
C ASP A 275 36.12 6.35 15.95
N ALA A 276 35.08 7.19 16.10
CA ALA A 276 34.67 7.70 17.39
C ALA A 276 33.86 6.66 18.18
N ALA A 277 33.84 6.81 19.51
CA ALA A 277 33.05 5.94 20.39
C ALA A 277 31.57 6.03 20.00
N LEU A 278 31.03 4.94 19.46
CA LEU A 278 29.61 4.81 19.15
C LEU A 278 28.81 4.86 20.46
N THR A 279 27.77 5.69 20.48
CA THR A 279 26.79 5.79 21.57
C THR A 279 25.45 5.25 21.12
N GLU A 280 24.56 4.94 22.07
CA GLU A 280 23.17 4.58 21.77
C GLU A 280 22.48 5.70 20.95
N ARG A 281 21.71 5.30 19.93
CA ARG A 281 20.91 6.21 19.10
C ARG A 281 19.43 5.99 19.42
N SER A 282 18.69 7.07 19.66
CA SER A 282 17.26 7.00 19.99
C SER A 282 16.43 7.60 18.87
N PHE A 283 15.40 6.88 18.45
CA PHE A 283 14.42 7.32 17.46
C PHE A 283 13.02 7.28 18.08
N THR A 284 12.29 8.37 17.95
CA THR A 284 10.91 8.49 18.41
C THR A 284 10.00 8.62 17.19
N ALA A 285 9.14 7.63 17.00
CA ALA A 285 8.11 7.66 15.97
C ALA A 285 6.77 8.06 16.60
N THR A 286 6.12 9.07 16.05
CA THR A 286 4.78 9.51 16.47
C THR A 286 3.82 9.37 15.30
N THR A 287 2.58 8.96 15.55
CA THR A 287 1.54 8.89 14.52
C THR A 287 0.25 9.44 15.09
N THR A 288 -0.24 10.52 14.50
CA THR A 288 -1.36 11.34 14.99
C THR A 288 -2.48 11.34 13.96
N PRO A 289 -3.71 10.93 14.31
CA PRO A 289 -4.83 10.97 13.38
C PRO A 289 -5.32 12.41 13.18
N ALA A 290 -5.93 12.69 12.02
CA ALA A 290 -6.43 14.02 11.70
C ALA A 290 -7.36 14.63 12.76
N ALA A 291 -8.24 13.83 13.37
CA ALA A 291 -9.13 14.26 14.45
C ALA A 291 -8.42 14.70 15.75
N LYS A 292 -7.12 14.45 15.86
CA LYS A 292 -6.26 14.87 16.99
C LYS A 292 -5.20 15.89 16.54
N LEU A 293 -5.26 16.38 15.31
CA LEU A 293 -4.51 17.57 14.89
C LEU A 293 -5.36 18.79 15.27
N GLU A 294 -4.82 19.70 16.08
CA GLU A 294 -5.57 20.83 16.65
C GLU A 294 -6.41 21.59 15.62
N VAL A 295 -5.83 21.81 14.44
CA VAL A 295 -6.44 22.56 13.33
C VAL A 295 -7.62 21.85 12.65
N LEU A 296 -7.65 20.51 12.69
CA LEU A 296 -8.70 19.68 12.06
C LEU A 296 -9.68 19.13 13.10
N ALA A 297 -9.29 19.04 14.38
CA ALA A 297 -10.05 18.40 15.44
C ALA A 297 -11.49 18.93 15.56
N GLY A 298 -11.69 20.23 15.39
CA GLY A 298 -13.02 20.86 15.45
C GLY A 298 -14.00 20.32 14.40
N GLY A 299 -13.54 20.09 13.17
CA GLY A 299 -14.39 19.54 12.10
C GLY A 299 -14.84 18.11 12.40
N TYR A 300 -13.89 17.27 12.83
CA TYR A 300 -14.19 15.89 13.24
C TYR A 300 -15.11 15.83 14.46
N GLN A 301 -14.93 16.72 15.43
CA GLN A 301 -15.79 16.80 16.63
C GLN A 301 -17.22 17.23 16.27
N ALA A 302 -17.40 18.20 15.37
CA ALA A 302 -18.71 18.65 14.93
C ALA A 302 -19.51 17.51 14.25
N ASP A 303 -18.80 16.62 13.55
CA ASP A 303 -19.35 15.44 12.90
C ASP A 303 -19.52 14.23 13.84
N GLU A 304 -19.15 14.36 15.12
CA GLU A 304 -19.08 13.28 16.11
C GLU A 304 -18.20 12.10 15.65
N LYS A 305 -17.08 12.38 14.99
CA LYS A 305 -16.14 11.39 14.48
C LYS A 305 -14.80 11.54 15.20
N HIS A 306 -14.14 10.42 15.48
CA HIS A 306 -12.75 10.40 15.95
C HIS A 306 -11.75 10.10 14.82
N GLY A 307 -12.25 9.81 13.62
CA GLY A 307 -11.48 9.64 12.40
C GLY A 307 -12.31 8.93 11.32
N ILE A 308 -11.76 8.84 10.10
CA ILE A 308 -12.47 8.21 8.96
C ILE A 308 -11.82 6.90 8.57
N SER A 309 -12.52 5.80 8.83
CA SER A 309 -12.07 4.46 8.47
C SER A 309 -12.10 4.22 6.95
N SER A 310 -11.24 3.31 6.50
CA SER A 310 -11.13 2.96 5.07
C SER A 310 -12.37 2.32 4.44
N THR A 311 -13.42 2.00 5.19
CA THR A 311 -14.71 1.55 4.65
C THR A 311 -15.60 2.70 4.17
N ALA A 312 -15.31 3.93 4.57
CA ALA A 312 -16.05 5.13 4.19
C ALA A 312 -15.74 5.58 2.75
N THR A 313 -15.99 4.70 1.78
CA THR A 313 -15.63 4.92 0.37
C THR A 313 -16.35 6.12 -0.26
N SER A 314 -17.50 6.53 0.31
CA SER A 314 -18.32 7.65 -0.10
C SER A 314 -18.25 8.87 0.83
N GLU A 315 -17.35 8.89 1.82
CA GLU A 315 -17.15 10.07 2.69
C GLU A 315 -16.81 11.29 1.84
N THR A 316 -17.37 12.46 2.11
CA THR A 316 -17.08 13.68 1.31
C THR A 316 -16.51 14.80 2.16
N ASP A 317 -16.67 14.71 3.47
CA ASP A 317 -16.45 15.83 4.37
C ASP A 317 -15.07 15.75 5.00
N HIS A 318 -14.50 14.54 5.06
CA HIS A 318 -13.20 14.29 5.67
C HIS A 318 -12.34 13.30 4.87
N ALA A 319 -11.03 13.49 4.90
CA ALA A 319 -10.04 12.61 4.32
C ALA A 319 -10.05 11.24 5.00
N VAL A 320 -10.22 10.21 4.18
CA VAL A 320 -10.22 8.81 4.63
C VAL A 320 -8.82 8.44 5.11
N ASN A 321 -8.73 7.90 6.32
CA ASN A 321 -7.47 7.43 6.92
C ASN A 321 -6.35 8.48 6.89
N LEU A 322 -6.68 9.74 7.20
CA LEU A 322 -5.70 10.81 7.31
C LEU A 322 -4.94 10.77 8.64
N TRP A 323 -3.61 10.70 8.56
CA TRP A 323 -2.68 10.70 9.69
C TRP A 323 -1.43 11.50 9.35
N VAL A 324 -0.84 12.16 10.34
CA VAL A 324 0.55 12.63 10.30
C VAL A 324 1.43 11.57 10.96
N SER A 325 2.51 11.18 10.30
CA SER A 325 3.44 10.16 10.78
C SER A 325 4.86 10.70 10.79
N GLU A 326 5.44 10.76 11.98
CA GLU A 326 6.72 11.40 12.25
C GLU A 326 7.78 10.39 12.68
N LEU A 327 9.04 10.73 12.45
CA LEU A 327 10.22 10.10 13.03
C LEU A 327 11.23 11.19 13.40
N LYS A 328 11.63 11.23 14.67
CA LYS A 328 12.67 12.14 15.19
C LYS A 328 13.83 11.32 15.74
N GLY A 329 15.03 11.54 15.22
CA GLY A 329 16.31 11.03 15.70
C GLY A 329 17.20 12.17 16.21
N GLU A 330 18.51 11.96 16.28
CA GLU A 330 19.45 13.04 16.65
C GLU A 330 19.63 14.00 15.47
N THR A 331 19.76 13.45 14.27
CA THR A 331 19.89 14.21 13.01
C THR A 331 18.76 13.96 12.03
N THR A 332 17.98 12.90 12.25
CA THR A 332 16.81 12.56 11.44
C THR A 332 15.59 13.37 11.88
N SER A 333 14.96 14.04 10.91
CA SER A 333 13.59 14.54 11.04
C SER A 333 12.81 14.13 9.80
N TYR A 334 11.65 13.52 10.02
CA TYR A 334 10.73 13.11 8.96
C TYR A 334 9.30 13.27 9.46
N ALA A 335 8.44 13.84 8.61
CA ALA A 335 7.02 14.00 8.87
C ALA A 335 6.25 13.83 7.56
N ALA A 336 5.52 12.74 7.43
CA ALA A 336 4.71 12.45 6.25
C ALA A 336 3.22 12.44 6.56
N VAL A 337 2.43 12.85 5.59
CA VAL A 337 0.97 12.77 5.63
C VAL A 337 0.53 11.47 4.96
N ARG A 338 -0.20 10.62 5.69
CA ARG A 338 -0.74 9.35 5.19
C ARG A 338 -2.22 9.48 4.97
N HIS A 339 -2.74 9.05 3.83
CA HIS A 339 -4.17 9.12 3.53
C HIS A 339 -4.65 8.00 2.58
N GLY A 340 -5.97 7.80 2.52
CA GLY A 340 -6.66 7.05 1.47
C GLY A 340 -6.70 7.84 0.17
N VAL A 341 -7.22 7.25 -0.91
CA VAL A 341 -7.40 8.01 -2.16
C VAL A 341 -8.37 9.17 -1.93
N ASN A 342 -8.00 10.38 -2.36
CA ASN A 342 -8.82 11.57 -2.11
C ASN A 342 -10.15 11.47 -2.86
N PHE A 343 -10.17 10.88 -4.05
CA PHE A 343 -11.40 10.69 -4.81
C PHE A 343 -12.42 9.78 -4.08
N PRO A 344 -13.63 10.24 -3.70
CA PRO A 344 -14.64 9.47 -2.97
C PRO A 344 -15.39 8.51 -3.91
N PHE A 345 -14.69 7.45 -4.34
CA PHE A 345 -15.19 6.50 -5.35
C PHE A 345 -16.45 5.70 -4.96
N GLY A 346 -16.92 5.81 -3.72
CA GLY A 346 -18.19 5.27 -3.26
C GLY A 346 -19.40 6.14 -3.64
N VAL A 347 -19.19 7.44 -3.91
CA VAL A 347 -20.22 8.34 -4.44
C VAL A 347 -20.54 7.93 -5.88
N LYS A 348 -21.78 7.47 -6.11
CA LYS A 348 -22.23 6.98 -7.41
C LYS A 348 -23.32 7.90 -7.93
N HIS A 349 -23.29 8.17 -9.23
CA HIS A 349 -24.30 8.96 -9.94
C HIS A 349 -24.36 10.44 -9.55
N ASP A 350 -23.36 10.93 -8.83
CA ASP A 350 -23.20 12.35 -8.50
C ASP A 350 -21.73 12.74 -8.63
N ALA A 351 -21.35 13.21 -9.82
CA ALA A 351 -19.96 13.57 -10.12
C ALA A 351 -19.55 14.88 -9.45
N GLU A 352 -20.51 15.77 -9.19
CA GLU A 352 -20.26 17.08 -8.59
C GLU A 352 -19.96 16.93 -7.10
N LEU A 353 -20.76 16.13 -6.39
CA LEU A 353 -20.49 15.72 -5.02
C LEU A 353 -19.16 14.97 -4.90
N ALA A 354 -18.84 14.08 -5.86
CA ALA A 354 -17.57 13.37 -5.85
C ALA A 354 -16.37 14.31 -6.05
N THR A 355 -16.51 15.33 -6.90
CA THR A 355 -15.47 16.34 -7.14
C THR A 355 -15.27 17.20 -5.90
N LYS A 356 -16.36 17.74 -5.34
CA LYS A 356 -16.31 18.52 -4.09
C LYS A 356 -15.71 17.72 -2.95
N GLY A 357 -16.11 16.46 -2.79
CA GLY A 357 -15.53 15.59 -1.77
C GLY A 357 -14.05 15.31 -1.99
N ALA A 358 -13.59 15.18 -3.23
CA ALA A 358 -12.16 15.06 -3.53
C ALA A 358 -11.38 16.33 -3.14
N ASP A 359 -11.97 17.50 -3.34
CA ASP A 359 -11.37 18.80 -3.00
C ASP A 359 -11.29 18.99 -1.48
N THR A 360 -12.38 18.76 -0.74
CA THR A 360 -12.40 18.82 0.72
C THR A 360 -11.33 17.91 1.34
N ARG A 361 -11.28 16.65 0.89
CA ARG A 361 -10.30 15.69 1.36
C ARG A 361 -8.87 16.10 1.04
N THR A 362 -8.66 16.73 -0.13
CA THR A 362 -7.34 17.24 -0.52
C THR A 362 -6.93 18.43 0.36
N GLN A 363 -7.87 19.31 0.70
CA GLN A 363 -7.63 20.44 1.59
C GLN A 363 -7.20 20.00 2.99
N GLU A 364 -7.79 18.95 3.55
CA GLU A 364 -7.34 18.39 4.84
C GLU A 364 -5.92 17.82 4.74
N VAL A 365 -5.55 17.20 3.61
CA VAL A 365 -4.17 16.71 3.40
C VAL A 365 -3.18 17.88 3.31
N VAL A 366 -3.51 18.96 2.60
CA VAL A 366 -2.71 20.20 2.53
C VAL A 366 -2.56 20.82 3.91
N THR A 367 -3.65 20.91 4.67
CA THR A 367 -3.66 21.46 6.03
C THR A 367 -2.82 20.63 6.99
N ALA A 368 -2.92 19.30 6.91
CA ALA A 368 -2.07 18.39 7.68
C ALA A 368 -0.59 18.53 7.27
N ALA A 369 -0.30 18.73 5.99
CA ALA A 369 1.07 18.94 5.51
C ALA A 369 1.65 20.27 6.02
N ALA A 370 0.88 21.36 5.96
CA ALA A 370 1.31 22.64 6.52
C ALA A 370 1.53 22.57 8.04
N SER A 371 0.74 21.77 8.75
CA SER A 371 0.89 21.54 10.19
C SER A 371 2.23 20.88 10.55
N THR A 372 2.81 20.06 9.66
CA THR A 372 4.16 19.51 9.88
C THR A 372 5.27 20.54 9.67
N LYS A 373 4.92 21.71 9.12
CA LYS A 373 5.80 22.84 8.78
C LYS A 373 5.58 24.07 9.66
N ALA A 374 4.84 23.95 10.76
CA ALA A 374 4.44 25.10 11.58
C ALA A 374 5.64 25.97 12.04
N ALA A 375 6.75 25.35 12.46
CA ALA A 375 7.96 26.09 12.83
C ALA A 375 8.65 26.77 11.63
N ASP A 376 8.72 26.08 10.48
CA ASP A 376 9.27 26.63 9.23
C ASP A 376 8.43 27.82 8.73
N ILE A 377 7.11 27.76 8.91
CA ILE A 377 6.17 28.85 8.58
C ILE A 377 6.42 30.08 9.46
N VAL A 378 6.63 29.90 10.77
CA VAL A 378 6.95 31.02 11.69
C VAL A 378 8.26 31.69 11.29
N ALA A 379 9.30 30.89 11.01
CA ALA A 379 10.59 31.41 10.56
C ALA A 379 10.45 32.17 9.23
N TRP A 380 9.76 31.58 8.26
CA TRP A 380 9.53 32.21 6.96
C TRP A 380 8.80 33.54 7.05
N ARG A 381 7.71 33.62 7.83
CA ARG A 381 6.94 34.86 8.03
C ARG A 381 7.76 35.98 8.66
N THR A 382 8.77 35.61 9.46
CA THR A 382 9.68 36.57 10.08
C THR A 382 10.64 37.15 9.04
N ASP A 383 11.19 36.30 8.17
CA ASP A 383 12.19 36.69 7.17
C ASP A 383 11.56 37.29 5.89
N HIS A 384 10.32 36.90 5.56
CA HIS A 384 9.60 37.27 4.34
C HIS A 384 8.19 37.79 4.67
N PRO A 385 8.07 38.95 5.33
CA PRO A 385 6.79 39.45 5.79
C PRO A 385 5.84 39.74 4.62
N GLY A 386 4.67 39.09 4.63
CA GLY A 386 3.63 39.25 3.61
C GLY A 386 3.76 38.33 2.40
N GLU A 387 4.83 37.56 2.28
CA GLU A 387 4.99 36.56 1.23
C GLU A 387 4.38 35.21 1.65
N PRO A 388 3.71 34.48 0.73
CA PRO A 388 3.17 33.17 1.05
C PRO A 388 4.29 32.17 1.34
N PHE A 389 4.11 31.31 2.35
CA PHE A 389 5.08 30.25 2.64
C PHE A 389 5.08 29.21 1.52
N PRO A 390 6.24 28.86 0.93
CA PRO A 390 6.32 27.86 -0.14
C PRO A 390 6.09 26.44 0.41
N LEU A 391 4.85 25.97 0.35
CA LEU A 391 4.47 24.63 0.82
C LEU A 391 4.59 23.62 -0.31
N LYS A 392 5.75 22.96 -0.39
CA LYS A 392 5.98 21.87 -1.34
C LYS A 392 5.51 20.53 -0.78
N ILE A 393 4.70 19.81 -1.55
CA ILE A 393 4.18 18.48 -1.22
C ILE A 393 4.57 17.50 -2.33
N VAL A 394 5.19 16.38 -1.96
CA VAL A 394 5.43 15.27 -2.90
C VAL A 394 4.42 14.17 -2.60
N SER A 395 3.35 14.10 -3.40
CA SER A 395 2.33 13.07 -3.24
C SER A 395 2.76 11.79 -3.96
N THR A 396 2.76 10.66 -3.26
CA THR A 396 3.12 9.34 -3.81
C THR A 396 1.93 8.40 -3.71
N SER A 397 1.19 8.28 -4.81
CA SER A 397 0.10 7.32 -4.93
C SER A 397 0.62 5.91 -5.22
N LEU A 398 0.20 4.94 -4.39
CA LEU A 398 0.52 3.53 -4.53
C LEU A 398 -0.59 2.74 -5.24
N LEU A 399 -1.55 3.44 -5.84
CA LEU A 399 -2.60 2.82 -6.65
C LEU A 399 -2.00 2.27 -7.96
N THR A 400 -2.62 1.19 -8.45
CA THR A 400 -2.35 0.71 -9.80
C THR A 400 -3.39 1.36 -10.68
N ALA A 401 -2.97 2.31 -11.52
CA ALA A 401 -3.84 3.11 -12.39
C ALA A 401 -4.42 2.28 -13.57
N ALA A 402 -5.04 1.15 -13.25
CA ALA A 402 -5.61 0.19 -14.19
C ALA A 402 -7.10 0.02 -13.92
N SER A 403 -7.89 -0.19 -14.98
CA SER A 403 -9.34 -0.38 -14.90
C SER A 403 -10.01 0.72 -14.05
N LYS A 404 -10.88 0.36 -13.10
CA LYS A 404 -11.59 1.30 -12.22
C LYS A 404 -10.67 2.15 -11.35
N ALA A 405 -9.53 1.61 -10.93
CA ALA A 405 -8.58 2.36 -10.10
C ALA A 405 -7.93 3.52 -10.86
N LYS A 406 -7.92 3.49 -12.20
CA LYS A 406 -7.51 4.64 -13.02
C LYS A 406 -8.42 5.85 -12.80
N THR A 407 -9.73 5.66 -12.69
CA THR A 407 -10.66 6.77 -12.42
C THR A 407 -10.39 7.40 -11.07
N TYR A 408 -10.10 6.60 -10.05
CA TYR A 408 -9.83 7.11 -8.70
C TYR A 408 -8.51 7.86 -8.65
N GLU A 409 -7.52 7.34 -9.37
CA GLU A 409 -6.24 7.99 -9.54
C GLU A 409 -6.40 9.33 -10.27
N THR A 410 -7.00 9.34 -11.45
CA THR A 410 -7.22 10.59 -12.22
C THR A 410 -8.03 11.62 -11.43
N GLY A 411 -9.11 11.22 -10.74
CA GLY A 411 -9.88 12.15 -9.91
C GLY A 411 -9.09 12.73 -8.73
N GLN A 412 -8.15 11.97 -8.15
CA GLN A 412 -7.21 12.50 -7.14
C GLN A 412 -6.21 13.48 -7.78
N GLN A 413 -5.66 13.15 -8.96
CA GLN A 413 -4.71 14.02 -9.66
C GLN A 413 -5.35 15.36 -10.05
N GLU A 414 -6.62 15.34 -10.45
CA GLU A 414 -7.39 16.55 -10.74
C GLU A 414 -7.63 17.39 -9.48
N ALA A 415 -7.91 16.76 -8.33
CA ALA A 415 -8.04 17.46 -7.05
C ALA A 415 -6.71 18.11 -6.62
N TRP A 416 -5.58 17.41 -6.81
CA TRP A 416 -4.26 18.02 -6.63
C TRP A 416 -4.04 19.22 -7.54
N GLY A 417 -4.43 19.13 -8.81
CA GLY A 417 -4.34 20.24 -9.76
C GLY A 417 -5.15 21.46 -9.33
N ARG A 418 -6.33 21.27 -8.73
CA ARG A 418 -7.16 22.35 -8.19
C ARG A 418 -6.62 22.94 -6.88
N ALA A 419 -5.79 22.21 -6.15
CA ALA A 419 -5.20 22.66 -4.89
C ALA A 419 -3.86 23.40 -5.06
N GLN A 420 -3.32 23.49 -6.28
CA GLN A 420 -2.08 24.23 -6.56
C GLN A 420 -2.27 25.74 -6.41
N GLY A 421 -1.18 26.44 -6.05
CA GLY A 421 -1.11 27.91 -6.00
C GLY A 421 -1.37 28.49 -4.62
N GLU A 422 -1.52 29.80 -4.58
CA GLU A 422 -1.71 30.57 -3.34
C GLU A 422 -3.02 30.21 -2.64
N GLN A 423 -2.94 29.89 -1.35
CA GLN A 423 -4.07 29.52 -0.51
C GLN A 423 -3.92 30.08 0.90
N THR A 424 -5.04 30.51 1.48
CA THR A 424 -5.12 30.77 2.92
C THR A 424 -5.57 29.50 3.64
N ILE A 425 -4.78 29.05 4.61
CA ILE A 425 -5.05 27.85 5.41
C ILE A 425 -4.83 28.13 6.90
N THR A 426 -5.48 27.36 7.76
CA THR A 426 -5.27 27.45 9.22
C THR A 426 -4.20 26.46 9.67
N VAL A 427 -3.22 26.94 10.43
CA VAL A 427 -2.15 26.13 11.02
C VAL A 427 -2.04 26.45 12.50
N ASP A 428 -1.81 25.44 13.35
CA ASP A 428 -1.48 25.64 14.76
C ASP A 428 0.00 26.00 14.88
N LEU A 429 0.28 27.29 15.08
CA LEU A 429 1.63 27.83 15.08
C LEU A 429 2.19 27.88 16.51
N PRO A 430 3.46 27.47 16.73
CA PRO A 430 4.09 27.54 18.04
C PRO A 430 4.04 28.95 18.64
N GLY A 431 3.38 29.09 19.79
CA GLY A 431 3.26 30.37 20.52
C GLY A 431 2.16 31.31 20.04
N GLU A 432 1.53 31.05 18.88
CA GLU A 432 0.40 31.83 18.35
C GLU A 432 -0.93 31.05 18.40
N GLY A 433 -0.88 29.72 18.42
CA GLY A 433 -2.07 28.87 18.31
C GLY A 433 -2.59 28.78 16.88
N ILE A 434 -3.85 28.39 16.72
CA ILE A 434 -4.50 28.27 15.41
C ILE A 434 -4.56 29.64 14.73
N THR A 435 -3.83 29.77 13.63
CA THR A 435 -3.61 31.03 12.90
C THR A 435 -3.82 30.81 11.40
N GLU A 436 -4.46 31.77 10.74
CA GLU A 436 -4.53 31.80 9.28
C GLU A 436 -3.18 32.22 8.70
N VAL A 437 -2.67 31.42 7.77
CA VAL A 437 -1.42 31.65 7.06
C VAL A 437 -1.63 31.55 5.56
N ASN A 438 -0.91 32.39 4.83
CA ASN A 438 -0.87 32.31 3.38
C ASN A 438 0.24 31.35 2.94
N VAL A 439 -0.08 30.41 2.07
CA VAL A 439 0.86 29.40 1.55
C VAL A 439 0.77 29.34 0.04
N GLU A 440 1.89 29.13 -0.62
CA GLU A 440 1.95 28.79 -2.04
C GLU A 440 2.08 27.27 -2.13
N VAL A 441 0.99 26.59 -2.47
CA VAL A 441 0.95 25.13 -2.52
C VAL A 441 1.51 24.65 -3.85
N GLU A 442 2.63 23.92 -3.80
CA GLU A 442 3.15 23.18 -4.95
C GLU A 442 3.12 21.67 -4.69
N VAL A 443 2.33 20.93 -5.47
CA VAL A 443 2.23 19.47 -5.37
C VAL A 443 2.90 18.78 -6.56
N LEU A 444 3.75 17.79 -6.28
CA LEU A 444 4.29 16.83 -7.25
C LEU A 444 3.61 15.47 -7.05
N PRO A 445 2.52 15.15 -7.78
CA PRO A 445 1.68 14.02 -7.44
C PRO A 445 2.01 12.75 -8.26
N PHE A 446 3.06 12.05 -7.86
CA PHE A 446 3.50 10.78 -8.45
C PHE A 446 2.48 9.65 -8.32
N SER A 447 2.44 8.77 -9.32
CA SER A 447 1.67 7.52 -9.33
C SER A 447 2.58 6.31 -9.53
N MET A 448 2.67 5.44 -8.53
CA MET A 448 3.60 4.30 -8.48
C MET A 448 2.92 3.02 -7.99
N GLY A 449 2.42 2.21 -8.91
CA GLY A 449 1.82 0.93 -8.55
C GLY A 449 2.82 -0.06 -7.91
N VAL A 450 2.49 -0.58 -6.72
CA VAL A 450 3.35 -1.52 -5.97
C VAL A 450 2.76 -2.93 -5.78
N ASN A 451 1.54 -3.19 -6.29
CA ASN A 451 0.95 -4.52 -6.18
C ASN A 451 1.41 -5.48 -7.29
N GLY A 452 1.04 -6.75 -7.17
CA GLY A 452 1.34 -7.80 -8.14
C GLY A 452 1.05 -7.43 -9.58
N PHE A 453 -0.14 -6.87 -9.83
CA PHE A 453 -0.56 -6.46 -11.17
C PHE A 453 0.28 -5.30 -11.72
N ALA A 454 0.65 -4.33 -10.89
CA ALA A 454 1.61 -3.31 -11.31
C ALA A 454 2.95 -3.96 -11.67
N LYS A 455 3.42 -4.96 -10.92
CA LYS A 455 4.70 -5.61 -11.21
C LYS A 455 4.65 -6.62 -12.38
N LEU A 456 3.51 -6.75 -13.07
CA LEU A 456 3.37 -7.49 -14.34
C LEU A 456 3.87 -6.73 -15.58
N GLY A 457 4.57 -5.60 -15.42
CA GLY A 457 5.02 -4.74 -16.53
C GLY A 457 5.95 -5.42 -17.56
N LEU A 458 6.36 -6.66 -17.32
CA LEU A 458 7.22 -7.49 -18.17
C LEU A 458 6.59 -8.05 -19.45
N PHE A 459 5.31 -7.80 -19.73
CA PHE A 459 4.78 -8.06 -21.08
C PHE A 459 5.23 -7.00 -22.12
N SER A 460 6.22 -6.16 -21.81
CA SER A 460 6.79 -5.13 -22.69
C SER A 460 7.25 -5.73 -24.03
N GLY A 461 6.43 -5.49 -25.05
CA GLY A 461 6.48 -6.02 -26.40
C GLY A 461 5.15 -5.72 -27.10
N SER A 462 5.01 -6.02 -28.39
CA SER A 462 3.78 -5.68 -29.15
C SER A 462 2.49 -6.36 -28.64
N ILE A 463 2.60 -7.32 -27.71
CA ILE A 463 1.48 -7.94 -26.98
C ILE A 463 1.14 -7.16 -25.69
N GLY A 464 2.14 -6.69 -24.93
CA GLY A 464 1.89 -5.91 -23.71
C GLY A 464 1.54 -4.44 -23.93
N LYS A 465 1.78 -3.88 -25.12
CA LYS A 465 1.31 -2.51 -25.45
C LYS A 465 -0.23 -2.37 -25.38
N HIS A 466 -0.99 -3.45 -25.53
CA HIS A 466 -2.46 -3.42 -25.44
C HIS A 466 -3.03 -4.18 -24.23
N LEU A 467 -2.41 -5.30 -23.83
CA LEU A 467 -2.87 -6.09 -22.67
C LEU A 467 -2.20 -5.66 -21.36
N GLY A 468 -0.92 -5.25 -21.41
CA GLY A 468 -0.12 -4.86 -20.26
C GLY A 468 -0.64 -3.58 -19.61
N ASP A 469 -0.79 -2.51 -20.37
CA ASP A 469 -1.25 -1.22 -19.81
C ASP A 469 -2.65 -1.26 -19.21
N ARG A 470 -3.57 -2.05 -19.80
CA ARG A 470 -4.93 -2.23 -19.23
C ARG A 470 -4.90 -2.92 -17.86
N LEU A 471 -3.88 -3.74 -17.60
CA LEU A 471 -3.72 -4.50 -16.36
C LEU A 471 -2.79 -3.81 -15.35
N THR A 472 -1.77 -3.07 -15.82
CA THR A 472 -0.72 -2.50 -14.96
C THR A 472 -0.84 -0.99 -14.76
N GLY A 473 -1.44 -0.26 -15.71
CA GLY A 473 -1.53 1.20 -15.69
C GLY A 473 -0.23 1.95 -15.99
N TRP A 474 0.88 1.27 -16.29
CA TRP A 474 2.20 1.90 -16.38
C TRP A 474 2.34 2.94 -17.48
N LYS A 475 1.78 2.74 -18.68
CA LYS A 475 1.82 3.81 -19.70
C LYS A 475 1.23 5.13 -19.23
N TRP A 476 0.14 5.08 -18.45
CA TRP A 476 -0.42 6.32 -17.90
C TRP A 476 0.47 6.86 -16.79
N ALA A 477 0.91 5.99 -15.86
CA ALA A 477 1.74 6.39 -14.73
C ALA A 477 3.12 6.94 -15.15
N ASP A 478 3.79 6.33 -16.12
CA ASP A 478 5.10 6.77 -16.62
C ASP A 478 4.99 8.13 -17.32
N ASN A 479 4.01 8.29 -18.22
CA ASN A 479 3.76 9.58 -18.88
C ASN A 479 3.38 10.69 -17.87
N HIS A 480 2.67 10.33 -16.81
CA HIS A 480 2.30 11.26 -15.74
C HIS A 480 3.50 11.62 -14.87
N ASN A 481 4.35 10.65 -14.53
CA ASN A 481 5.50 10.85 -13.65
C ASN A 481 6.70 11.50 -14.34
N GLU A 482 6.89 11.31 -15.65
CA GLU A 482 8.02 11.83 -16.41
C GLU A 482 8.28 13.34 -16.17
N PRO A 483 7.30 14.25 -16.34
CA PRO A 483 7.53 15.67 -16.05
C PRO A 483 7.74 15.95 -14.55
N LEU A 484 7.22 15.10 -13.66
CA LEU A 484 7.38 15.25 -12.21
C LEU A 484 8.80 14.87 -11.76
N ILE A 485 9.46 13.93 -12.44
CA ILE A 485 10.87 13.60 -12.17
C ILE A 485 11.74 14.82 -12.46
N GLY A 486 11.52 15.51 -13.59
CA GLY A 486 12.27 16.73 -13.91
C GLY A 486 12.12 17.82 -12.85
N LYS A 487 10.89 18.06 -12.35
CA LYS A 487 10.67 19.00 -11.23
C LYS A 487 11.32 18.55 -9.93
N LEU A 488 11.32 17.24 -9.66
CA LEU A 488 12.00 16.69 -8.49
C LEU A 488 13.52 16.88 -8.59
N ASP A 489 14.10 16.79 -9.78
CA ASP A 489 15.52 17.09 -10.03
C ASP A 489 15.83 18.57 -9.78
N GLU A 490 14.96 19.49 -10.19
CA GLU A 490 15.10 20.93 -9.88
C GLU A 490 15.12 21.17 -8.37
N MET A 491 14.23 20.50 -7.61
CA MET A 491 14.23 20.56 -6.15
C MET A 491 15.52 19.99 -5.55
N VAL A 492 16.04 18.90 -6.11
CA VAL A 492 17.31 18.30 -5.68
C VAL A 492 18.48 19.26 -5.89
N GLU A 493 18.59 19.86 -7.06
CA GLU A 493 19.71 20.77 -7.36
C GLU A 493 19.65 22.04 -6.49
N GLN A 494 18.47 22.60 -6.24
CA GLN A 494 18.32 23.71 -5.30
C GLN A 494 18.74 23.29 -3.88
N ALA A 495 18.22 22.17 -3.36
CA ALA A 495 18.55 21.70 -2.02
C ALA A 495 20.04 21.33 -1.87
N LYS A 496 20.70 20.88 -2.95
CA LYS A 496 22.15 20.66 -2.99
C LYS A 496 22.91 21.98 -2.89
N ALA A 497 22.52 23.00 -3.66
CA ALA A 497 23.14 24.31 -3.60
C ALA A 497 23.03 24.93 -2.18
N ASP A 498 21.85 24.81 -1.56
CA ASP A 498 21.62 25.27 -0.19
C ASP A 498 22.49 24.50 0.82
N ALA A 499 22.59 23.17 0.66
CA ALA A 499 23.44 22.33 1.52
C ALA A 499 24.93 22.64 1.37
N ILE A 500 25.40 22.97 0.16
CA ILE A 500 26.78 23.43 -0.07
C ILE A 500 27.01 24.77 0.65
N GLY A 501 26.08 25.73 0.52
CA GLY A 501 26.15 27.02 1.21
C GLY A 501 26.16 26.88 2.73
N ALA A 502 25.43 25.89 3.27
CA ALA A 502 25.39 25.57 4.69
C ALA A 502 26.56 24.68 5.17
N ASN A 503 27.48 24.29 4.29
CA ASN A 503 28.58 23.35 4.57
C ASN A 503 28.08 22.02 5.18
N ASP A 504 27.04 21.43 4.60
CA ASP A 504 26.51 20.11 4.93
C ASP A 504 26.81 19.07 3.82
N PRO A 505 28.06 18.55 3.76
CA PRO A 505 28.46 17.58 2.75
C PRO A 505 27.70 16.24 2.87
N GLY A 506 27.17 15.92 4.06
CA GLY A 506 26.37 14.72 4.25
C GLY A 506 25.02 14.80 3.54
N LYS A 507 24.35 15.96 3.61
CA LYS A 507 23.11 16.20 2.85
C LYS A 507 23.33 16.21 1.35
N VAL A 508 24.43 16.81 0.88
CA VAL A 508 24.82 16.77 -0.55
C VAL A 508 24.95 15.31 -1.03
N ALA A 509 25.70 14.48 -0.31
CA ALA A 509 25.89 13.08 -0.65
C ALA A 509 24.58 12.27 -0.66
N ARG A 510 23.65 12.55 0.28
CA ARG A 510 22.31 11.94 0.30
C ARG A 510 21.49 12.31 -0.93
N LEU A 511 21.41 13.60 -1.26
CA LEU A 511 20.68 14.09 -2.42
C LEU A 511 21.23 13.50 -3.73
N GLU A 512 22.55 13.50 -3.91
CA GLU A 512 23.19 12.92 -5.09
C GLU A 512 22.97 11.41 -5.20
N SER A 513 23.12 10.68 -4.10
CA SER A 513 22.92 9.23 -4.08
C SER A 513 21.46 8.85 -4.35
N TYR A 514 20.50 9.52 -3.72
CA TYR A 514 19.08 9.24 -3.95
C TYR A 514 18.65 9.59 -5.36
N SER A 515 19.06 10.74 -5.90
CA SER A 515 18.74 11.13 -7.29
C SER A 515 19.36 10.14 -8.29
N THR A 516 20.65 9.80 -8.13
CA THR A 516 21.31 8.81 -9.00
C THR A 516 20.59 7.46 -8.98
N GLN A 517 20.30 6.93 -7.79
CA GLN A 517 19.59 5.66 -7.65
C GLN A 517 18.16 5.71 -8.23
N LEU A 518 17.47 6.86 -8.14
CA LEU A 518 16.15 7.06 -8.73
C LEU A 518 16.22 6.95 -10.25
N HIS A 519 17.13 7.70 -10.87
CA HIS A 519 17.33 7.70 -12.32
C HIS A 519 17.74 6.32 -12.84
N GLU A 520 18.69 5.66 -12.17
CA GLU A 520 19.06 4.27 -12.50
C GLU A 520 17.84 3.34 -12.42
N ALA A 521 17.05 3.44 -11.35
CA ALA A 521 15.89 2.58 -11.18
C ALA A 521 14.79 2.84 -12.22
N VAL A 522 14.53 4.10 -12.57
CA VAL A 522 13.54 4.49 -13.58
C VAL A 522 13.99 4.07 -14.98
N ASN A 523 15.25 4.33 -15.33
CA ASN A 523 15.85 3.96 -16.63
C ASN A 523 15.86 2.44 -16.82
N ASP A 524 16.17 1.70 -15.76
CA ASP A 524 16.10 0.24 -15.77
C ASP A 524 14.65 -0.30 -15.73
N GLY A 525 13.63 0.56 -15.55
CA GLY A 525 12.25 0.10 -15.40
C GLY A 525 12.03 -0.76 -14.14
N LYS A 526 12.82 -0.56 -13.07
CA LYS A 526 12.71 -1.31 -11.80
C LYS A 526 11.36 -1.05 -11.13
N GLN A 527 10.77 0.13 -11.27
CA GLN A 527 9.42 0.45 -10.81
C GLN A 527 8.35 -0.48 -11.39
N ARG A 528 8.52 -0.96 -12.63
CA ARG A 528 7.57 -1.85 -13.31
C ARG A 528 7.69 -3.31 -12.90
N ARG A 529 8.70 -3.64 -12.08
CA ARG A 529 9.08 -4.99 -11.68
C ARG A 529 9.25 -5.06 -10.16
N SER A 530 9.40 -6.27 -9.62
CA SER A 530 9.75 -6.42 -8.20
C SER A 530 11.18 -5.97 -7.94
N ALA A 531 12.12 -6.42 -8.79
CA ALA A 531 13.54 -6.03 -8.78
C ALA A 531 14.22 -6.11 -7.39
N GLY A 532 13.79 -7.05 -6.54
CA GLY A 532 14.27 -7.17 -5.14
C GLY A 532 13.72 -6.10 -4.17
N ASN A 533 13.08 -5.03 -4.67
CA ASN A 533 12.43 -4.03 -3.84
C ASN A 533 11.29 -3.32 -4.62
N ALA A 534 10.06 -3.80 -4.45
CA ALA A 534 8.91 -3.30 -5.19
C ALA A 534 8.53 -1.85 -4.86
N TYR A 535 8.98 -1.35 -3.71
CA TYR A 535 8.75 0.01 -3.22
C TYR A 535 9.95 0.93 -3.48
N GLY A 536 11.06 0.43 -4.04
CA GLY A 536 12.32 1.18 -4.07
C GLY A 536 12.22 2.59 -4.68
N VAL A 537 11.60 2.74 -5.86
CA VAL A 537 11.36 4.06 -6.47
C VAL A 537 10.47 4.94 -5.60
N ALA A 538 9.41 4.39 -4.98
CA ALA A 538 8.55 5.16 -4.09
C ALA A 538 9.31 5.61 -2.82
N VAL A 539 10.18 4.76 -2.27
CA VAL A 539 11.06 5.10 -1.14
C VAL A 539 12.02 6.24 -1.53
N LEU A 540 12.67 6.14 -2.69
CA LEU A 540 13.59 7.17 -3.18
C LEU A 540 12.91 8.53 -3.34
N VAL A 541 11.72 8.57 -3.94
CA VAL A 541 10.95 9.82 -4.08
C VAL A 541 10.61 10.45 -2.72
N ASN A 542 10.25 9.64 -1.73
CA ASN A 542 9.91 10.15 -0.39
C ASN A 542 11.16 10.58 0.42
N LEU A 543 12.30 9.90 0.22
CA LEU A 543 13.57 10.32 0.81
C LEU A 543 14.03 11.65 0.21
N ILE A 544 13.93 11.82 -1.12
CA ILE A 544 14.25 13.08 -1.80
C ILE A 544 13.30 14.20 -1.33
N ALA A 545 11.99 13.93 -1.23
CA ALA A 545 11.03 14.88 -0.70
C ALA A 545 11.44 15.38 0.69
N ASN A 546 11.80 14.46 1.59
CA ASN A 546 12.26 14.80 2.93
C ASN A 546 13.52 15.67 2.93
N GLU A 547 14.54 15.29 2.16
CA GLU A 547 15.81 16.04 2.09
C GLU A 547 15.67 17.42 1.43
N THR A 548 14.76 17.56 0.46
CA THR A 548 14.47 18.84 -0.21
C THR A 548 13.56 19.76 0.61
N GLY A 549 13.12 19.32 1.79
CA GLY A 549 12.25 20.08 2.69
C GLY A 549 10.76 20.03 2.31
N ALA A 550 10.39 19.31 1.25
CA ALA A 550 8.99 19.07 0.91
C ALA A 550 8.33 18.06 1.85
N VAL A 551 7.01 18.16 1.99
CA VAL A 551 6.23 17.22 2.81
C VAL A 551 5.86 15.99 1.99
N PRO A 552 6.29 14.77 2.38
CA PRO A 552 5.84 13.55 1.72
C PRO A 552 4.36 13.29 2.05
N ALA A 553 3.53 13.09 1.02
CA ALA A 553 2.12 12.70 1.16
C ALA A 553 1.88 11.33 0.53
N ILE A 554 1.70 10.29 1.35
CA ILE A 554 1.67 8.89 0.90
C ILE A 554 0.24 8.38 0.91
N ASN A 555 -0.21 7.83 -0.21
CA ASN A 555 -1.54 7.25 -0.28
C ASN A 555 -1.61 5.92 -1.02
N CYS A 556 -2.63 5.15 -0.67
CA CYS A 556 -3.11 4.04 -1.48
C CYS A 556 -4.64 4.06 -1.42
N MET A 557 -5.33 3.12 -2.06
CA MET A 557 -6.80 3.13 -2.07
C MET A 557 -7.43 3.27 -0.67
N SER A 558 -6.88 2.60 0.35
CA SER A 558 -7.40 2.62 1.73
C SER A 558 -6.54 3.39 2.72
N GLY A 559 -5.35 3.88 2.34
CA GLY A 559 -4.43 4.58 3.24
C GLY A 559 -3.77 3.74 4.34
N LYS A 560 -3.99 2.42 4.35
CA LYS A 560 -3.58 1.56 5.49
C LYS A 560 -2.33 0.70 5.21
N ASP A 561 -2.41 -0.25 4.27
CA ASP A 561 -1.43 -1.36 4.18
C ASP A 561 -0.18 -0.95 3.40
N ARG A 562 -0.38 -0.64 2.10
CA ARG A 562 0.71 -0.21 1.20
C ARG A 562 1.28 1.13 1.65
N THR A 563 0.41 2.04 2.08
CA THR A 563 0.78 3.33 2.68
C THR A 563 1.64 3.13 3.93
N GLY A 564 1.20 2.29 4.87
CA GLY A 564 1.97 2.01 6.09
C GLY A 564 3.29 1.29 5.84
N TYR A 565 3.38 0.44 4.81
CA TYR A 565 4.65 -0.17 4.42
C TYR A 565 5.63 0.84 3.85
N LEU A 566 5.18 1.75 2.96
CA LEU A 566 6.08 2.77 2.41
C LEU A 566 6.61 3.70 3.52
N ASP A 567 5.72 4.18 4.40
CA ASP A 567 6.09 4.99 5.56
C ASP A 567 7.13 4.28 6.44
N ALA A 568 6.87 3.00 6.78
CA ALA A 568 7.82 2.20 7.54
C ALA A 568 9.17 2.00 6.81
N ALA A 569 9.14 1.83 5.48
CA ALA A 569 10.34 1.67 4.66
C ALA A 569 11.19 2.94 4.66
N VAL A 570 10.58 4.11 4.52
CA VAL A 570 11.29 5.40 4.58
C VAL A 570 11.91 5.60 5.96
N LYS A 571 11.14 5.40 7.04
CA LYS A 571 11.65 5.46 8.42
C LYS A 571 12.82 4.51 8.67
N ALA A 572 12.71 3.26 8.20
CA ALA A 572 13.77 2.27 8.34
C ALA A 572 15.06 2.72 7.63
N ARG A 573 14.95 3.32 6.44
CA ARG A 573 16.10 3.84 5.70
C ARG A 573 16.71 5.08 6.35
N LEU A 574 15.91 5.97 6.92
CA LEU A 574 16.44 7.12 7.66
C LEU A 574 17.22 6.67 8.91
N MET A 575 16.67 5.72 9.69
CA MET A 575 17.38 5.13 10.83
C MET A 575 18.68 4.45 10.42
N GLU A 576 18.68 3.73 9.30
CA GLU A 576 19.85 3.06 8.76
C GLU A 576 20.93 4.07 8.34
N VAL A 577 20.56 5.14 7.63
CA VAL A 577 21.48 6.19 7.19
C VAL A 577 22.11 6.90 8.39
N GLU A 578 21.31 7.28 9.39
CA GLU A 578 21.86 7.89 10.61
C GLU A 578 22.80 6.93 11.34
N SER A 579 22.45 5.63 11.41
CA SER A 579 23.29 4.61 12.05
C SER A 579 24.62 4.37 11.31
N LEU A 580 24.59 4.27 9.98
CA LEU A 580 25.78 4.08 9.15
C LEU A 580 26.80 5.22 9.30
N ASN A 581 26.31 6.42 9.52
CA ASN A 581 27.11 7.63 9.69
C ASN A 581 27.41 7.95 11.17
N ALA A 582 26.98 7.10 12.11
CA ALA A 582 27.28 7.27 13.52
C ALA A 582 28.79 7.15 13.79
N GLY A 583 29.30 7.99 14.69
CA GLY A 583 30.72 8.02 15.06
C GLY A 583 31.66 8.56 13.98
N ARG A 584 31.13 9.07 12.85
CA ARG A 584 31.92 9.73 11.81
C ARG A 584 31.97 11.25 12.03
N PRO A 585 33.09 11.92 11.74
CA PRO A 585 33.14 13.37 11.67
C PRO A 585 32.08 13.92 10.72
N GLN A 586 31.57 15.14 10.98
CA GLN A 586 30.48 15.73 10.20
C GLN A 586 30.77 15.76 8.69
N ASN A 587 32.03 16.02 8.31
CA ASN A 587 32.47 16.07 6.92
C ASN A 587 32.53 14.70 6.23
N ASP A 588 32.46 13.60 7.00
CA ASP A 588 32.56 12.22 6.52
C ASP A 588 31.21 11.47 6.61
N LYS A 589 30.12 12.16 6.98
CA LYS A 589 28.76 11.58 7.07
C LYS A 589 28.08 11.46 5.70
N SER A 590 28.76 10.83 4.75
CA SER A 590 28.34 10.73 3.34
C SER A 590 27.87 9.33 2.93
N ILE A 591 27.80 8.38 3.85
CA ILE A 591 27.43 7.00 3.51
C ILE A 591 25.92 6.88 3.32
N VAL A 592 25.51 6.41 2.15
CA VAL A 592 24.12 6.20 1.79
C VAL A 592 23.94 4.78 1.28
N PRO A 593 23.10 3.95 1.91
CA PRO A 593 22.89 2.58 1.48
C PRO A 593 22.12 2.53 0.15
N GLN A 594 22.38 1.48 -0.62
CA GLN A 594 21.64 1.21 -1.85
C GLN A 594 20.22 0.74 -1.54
N ILE A 595 19.22 1.33 -2.20
CA ILE A 595 17.80 0.97 -2.07
C ILE A 595 17.50 -0.35 -2.79
N TYR A 596 18.22 -0.61 -3.88
CA TYR A 596 18.16 -1.84 -4.66
C TYR A 596 19.44 -2.67 -4.44
N GLY A 597 19.29 -3.96 -4.22
CA GLY A 597 20.40 -4.87 -3.93
C GLY A 597 20.06 -5.85 -2.83
N GLN A 598 21.02 -6.70 -2.45
CA GLN A 598 20.85 -7.60 -1.31
C GLN A 598 20.85 -6.80 -0.01
N ARG A 599 19.85 -7.05 0.84
CA ARG A 599 19.78 -6.49 2.19
C ARG A 599 20.42 -7.45 3.18
N THR A 600 21.09 -6.92 4.19
CA THR A 600 21.59 -7.70 5.32
C THR A 600 20.42 -8.13 6.21
N GLU A 601 20.65 -9.15 7.05
CA GLU A 601 19.64 -9.57 8.04
C GLU A 601 19.26 -8.43 8.99
N ALA A 602 20.24 -7.60 9.40
CA ALA A 602 20.00 -6.44 10.25
C ALA A 602 19.10 -5.39 9.57
N GLN A 603 19.32 -5.12 8.28
CA GLN A 603 18.46 -4.20 7.52
C GLN A 603 17.03 -4.73 7.37
N ASN A 604 16.86 -6.04 7.15
CA ASN A 604 15.54 -6.68 7.11
C ASN A 604 14.86 -6.68 8.48
N ALA A 605 15.63 -6.89 9.55
CA ALA A 605 15.15 -6.79 10.92
C ALA A 605 14.68 -5.36 11.24
N LEU A 606 15.47 -4.32 10.90
CA LEU A 606 15.08 -2.92 11.08
C LEU A 606 13.80 -2.56 10.32
N MET A 607 13.63 -3.09 9.10
CA MET A 607 12.39 -2.94 8.34
C MET A 607 11.20 -3.58 9.06
N SER A 608 11.37 -4.80 9.59
CA SER A 608 10.35 -5.45 10.42
C SER A 608 10.00 -4.57 11.61
N LEU A 609 10.99 -4.11 12.39
CA LEU A 609 10.77 -3.23 13.53
C LEU A 609 9.91 -2.01 13.15
N SER A 610 10.33 -1.27 12.13
CA SER A 610 9.61 -0.08 11.65
C SER A 610 8.16 -0.41 11.25
N SER A 611 7.95 -1.50 10.51
CA SER A 611 6.61 -1.90 10.05
C SER A 611 5.68 -2.35 11.18
N GLU A 612 6.26 -2.95 12.22
CA GLU A 612 5.55 -3.53 13.36
C GLU A 612 5.18 -2.46 14.38
N VAL A 613 6.15 -1.62 14.77
CA VAL A 613 6.00 -0.75 15.96
C VAL A 613 5.94 0.75 15.61
N MET A 614 6.40 1.20 14.45
CA MET A 614 6.50 2.65 14.15
C MET A 614 5.31 3.21 13.36
N GLY A 615 4.09 2.76 13.65
CA GLY A 615 2.83 3.34 13.15
C GLY A 615 2.17 2.59 11.99
N GLY A 616 2.78 1.52 11.46
CA GLY A 616 2.18 0.68 10.42
C GLY A 616 0.96 -0.11 10.92
N LYS A 617 1.09 -0.78 12.08
CA LYS A 617 0.02 -1.58 12.70
C LYS A 617 -1.00 -0.74 13.48
N THR A 618 -0.61 0.41 14.03
CA THR A 618 -1.53 1.35 14.69
C THR A 618 -2.64 1.81 13.75
N VAL A 619 -2.31 2.28 12.54
CA VAL A 619 -3.33 2.72 11.57
C VAL A 619 -4.24 1.57 11.13
N GLN A 620 -3.74 0.33 11.17
CA GLN A 620 -4.59 -0.84 10.92
C GLN A 620 -5.57 -1.11 12.07
N LYS A 621 -5.19 -0.85 13.33
CA LYS A 621 -6.09 -0.91 14.50
C LYS A 621 -7.29 0.00 14.31
N ALA A 622 -7.04 1.23 13.86
CA ALA A 622 -8.07 2.23 13.64
C ALA A 622 -9.13 1.79 12.61
N CYS A 623 -8.73 0.90 11.71
CA CYS A 623 -9.55 0.28 10.67
C CYS A 623 -9.84 -1.20 10.93
N THR A 624 -9.91 -1.62 12.20
CA THR A 624 -10.30 -2.99 12.60
C THR A 624 -11.66 -3.35 11.99
N GLY A 625 -11.87 -4.62 11.62
CA GLY A 625 -13.07 -5.04 10.87
C GLY A 625 -13.00 -4.89 9.34
N VAL A 626 -11.91 -4.32 8.80
CA VAL A 626 -11.66 -4.16 7.35
C VAL A 626 -10.44 -4.97 6.93
N ALA A 627 -10.50 -5.70 5.80
CA ALA A 627 -9.45 -6.62 5.32
C ALA A 627 -8.02 -6.04 5.46
N GLY A 628 -7.21 -6.64 6.34
CA GLY A 628 -5.83 -6.35 6.80
C GLY A 628 -4.70 -6.42 5.78
N TYR A 629 -3.45 -6.51 6.29
CA TYR A 629 -2.21 -6.18 5.60
C TYR A 629 -1.99 -6.89 4.25
N LYS A 630 -2.37 -6.18 3.17
CA LYS A 630 -2.33 -6.68 1.79
C LYS A 630 -0.96 -6.64 1.13
N VAL A 631 0.08 -6.25 1.85
CA VAL A 631 1.45 -6.14 1.29
C VAL A 631 2.00 -7.50 0.87
N GLY A 632 1.53 -8.56 1.55
CA GLY A 632 1.80 -9.96 1.22
C GLY A 632 0.61 -10.74 0.64
N GLU A 633 -0.48 -10.10 0.22
CA GLU A 633 -1.66 -10.77 -0.35
C GLU A 633 -1.69 -10.57 -1.89
N GLY A 634 -2.15 -11.57 -2.64
CA GLY A 634 -2.13 -11.52 -4.11
C GLY A 634 -2.25 -12.87 -4.83
N GLY A 635 -2.30 -13.98 -4.09
CA GLY A 635 -2.36 -15.32 -4.67
C GLY A 635 -1.14 -15.60 -5.54
N MET A 636 -1.36 -16.01 -6.79
CA MET A 636 -0.28 -16.23 -7.76
C MET A 636 0.51 -14.96 -8.13
N PHE A 637 -0.04 -13.77 -7.86
CA PHE A 637 0.57 -12.48 -8.19
C PHE A 637 1.12 -11.76 -6.96
N LYS A 638 1.43 -12.50 -5.89
CA LYS A 638 2.09 -11.91 -4.72
C LYS A 638 3.47 -11.39 -5.11
N VAL A 639 3.83 -10.20 -4.62
CA VAL A 639 5.15 -9.62 -4.83
C VAL A 639 6.11 -10.16 -3.78
N GLN A 640 6.91 -11.17 -4.14
CA GLN A 640 7.75 -11.92 -3.20
C GLN A 640 8.77 -11.02 -2.47
N ALA A 641 9.36 -10.05 -3.17
CA ALA A 641 10.33 -9.13 -2.56
C ALA A 641 9.78 -8.35 -1.37
N ASN A 642 8.45 -8.11 -1.29
CA ASN A 642 7.87 -7.45 -0.12
C ASN A 642 8.02 -8.31 1.14
N LEU A 643 8.00 -9.64 1.00
CA LEU A 643 8.21 -10.58 2.09
C LEU A 643 9.69 -10.77 2.40
N ASP A 644 10.52 -10.84 1.36
CA ASP A 644 11.95 -11.10 1.53
C ASP A 644 12.65 -9.95 2.27
N ASN A 645 12.05 -8.75 2.23
CA ASN A 645 12.55 -7.54 2.88
C ASN A 645 12.17 -7.41 4.37
N VAL A 646 11.53 -8.43 4.97
CA VAL A 646 11.20 -8.47 6.40
C VAL A 646 11.63 -9.80 7.03
N LEU A 647 11.99 -9.74 8.32
CA LEU A 647 12.44 -10.89 9.11
C LEU A 647 11.32 -11.94 9.33
N ASP A 648 10.11 -11.50 9.65
CA ASP A 648 8.95 -12.39 9.82
C ASP A 648 7.80 -11.97 8.89
N SER A 649 7.75 -12.58 7.70
CA SER A 649 6.68 -12.30 6.75
C SER A 649 5.29 -12.72 7.21
N LYS A 650 5.16 -13.57 8.25
CA LYS A 650 3.86 -13.93 8.85
C LYS A 650 3.28 -12.75 9.63
N SER A 651 4.11 -11.88 10.20
CA SER A 651 3.66 -10.69 10.92
C SER A 651 3.05 -9.63 9.98
N LEU A 652 3.46 -9.65 8.69
CA LEU A 652 2.88 -8.88 7.58
C LEU A 652 1.63 -9.55 6.96
N LEU A 653 1.27 -10.77 7.34
CA LEU A 653 -0.04 -11.32 7.00
C LEU A 653 -1.02 -10.77 8.03
N GLY A 654 -1.46 -9.53 7.79
CA GLY A 654 -2.18 -8.77 8.80
C GLY A 654 -3.52 -9.39 9.19
N LEU A 655 -4.18 -8.67 10.09
CA LEU A 655 -5.50 -8.92 10.71
C LEU A 655 -6.69 -9.11 9.76
N SER A 656 -6.46 -9.28 8.45
CA SER A 656 -7.46 -9.50 7.40
C SER A 656 -8.32 -10.71 7.63
N ALA A 657 -7.78 -11.65 8.41
CA ALA A 657 -8.36 -12.88 8.87
C ALA A 657 -9.74 -12.76 9.53
N ALA A 658 -10.02 -11.71 10.30
CA ALA A 658 -11.08 -11.81 11.31
C ALA A 658 -12.49 -11.50 10.82
N VAL A 659 -12.72 -10.51 9.97
CA VAL A 659 -14.09 -10.13 9.54
C VAL A 659 -13.99 -9.44 8.20
N LYS A 660 -14.83 -9.84 7.23
CA LYS A 660 -15.03 -9.09 6.00
C LYS A 660 -16.46 -8.60 5.96
N ALA A 661 -16.65 -7.31 6.22
CA ALA A 661 -17.90 -6.60 5.90
C ALA A 661 -18.23 -6.77 4.42
#